data_AF-A0A8S0GZZ9-F1
#
_entry.id   AF-A0A8S0GZZ9-F1
#
_cell.length_a   1.000
_cell.length_b   1.000
_cell.length_c   1.000
_cell.angle_alpha   90.00
_cell.angle_beta   90.00
_cell.angle_gamma   90.00
#
_symmetry.space_group_name_H-M   'P 1'
#
loop_
_entity.id
_entity.type
_entity.pdbx_description
1 polymer ?
#
loop_
_entity_poly.entity_id
_entity_poly.type
_entity_poly.pdbx_seq_one_letter_code
_entity_poly.pdbx_strand_id
1 'polypeptide(L)'
;MAKAAELAGFEGALLPTGPEPWVVAAALARETRRIRFLIAFQATWTLPAYAAQQAAILQNLSHGRLDWNIITGGNPVSQRANGDYLDHDRRYQRTGEFLDIIQGLWQNERFSYDGDIYQLENGALPPGLQQERKPGVYFSGFSDAALDVAARHADVYLNWAEPIDQLKPHIERVRELADKQGRTVRFGLRVDLFARETEEQAWADLRRQFDKLEGKGSLIAKNFTSGSDSVGAARQTAYHQNVDRFDDLILGPNLWAGFAKAKPGPPWAWWAATRTLPSAWQSTAMPVSPPSSWRATRTWKKPCASARKSCPWCSNAPSPRRRRYRPAPEPIRSPFMSHPLDTLWYTRCPVPTGLGIAVQKGWLQDSLGALGTQVQSLRESSDQAVRESHFDHSLRNSVRHGGSIPALWARAQGRETRLIGLSWADEVQLILTRADSGIHRIKDLKGRRFGLPDWAGAQIDFTRAQALRGLENALGLDGLQVGDLQLVNYRYGGTFSDPQVQTLADTPVSAQPSSGRNLELQGLLRGEVDAIFLKGASAARHAHEFGLRTLIDTGAHPDPLIRCNNGTPRTLTVDSHLLEQHLDVATGILGAVLRAEDWARHHPEDTRRYLARETNSSEYWTSAAYGEDAHLRLRTGLEEQAIDALQDFSAFLRRWRFIPQQVDVRQWIDRRPLDALLATPTALAG
;
A
#
# COMPACT_ATOMS: atom_id res chain seq x y z
N MET A 1 4.46 5.04 -10.55
CA MET A 1 3.19 4.55 -11.16
C MET A 1 3.38 4.15 -12.62
N ALA A 2 3.80 5.03 -13.53
CA ALA A 2 3.98 4.69 -14.96
C ALA A 2 4.86 3.44 -15.19
N LYS A 3 6.01 3.32 -14.50
CA LYS A 3 6.86 2.11 -14.53
C LYS A 3 6.13 0.85 -14.03
N ALA A 4 5.30 0.97 -13.01
CA ALA A 4 4.55 -0.17 -12.46
C ALA A 4 3.44 -0.63 -13.42
N ALA A 5 2.70 0.32 -14.02
CA ALA A 5 1.72 0.02 -15.06
C ALA A 5 2.38 -0.61 -16.29
N GLU A 6 3.55 -0.08 -16.67
CA GLU A 6 4.39 -0.68 -17.70
C GLU A 6 4.76 -2.11 -17.33
N LEU A 7 5.28 -2.40 -16.15
CA LEU A 7 5.65 -3.77 -15.72
C LEU A 7 4.44 -4.72 -15.69
N ALA A 8 3.30 -4.24 -15.21
CA ALA A 8 2.04 -4.99 -15.15
C ALA A 8 1.44 -5.32 -16.54
N GLY A 9 2.02 -4.79 -17.62
CA GLY A 9 1.61 -5.12 -18.99
C GLY A 9 0.50 -4.25 -19.56
N PHE A 10 0.19 -3.10 -18.94
CA PHE A 10 -0.72 -2.13 -19.54
C PHE A 10 -0.12 -1.56 -20.82
N GLU A 11 -0.99 -1.35 -21.82
CA GLU A 11 -0.59 -0.82 -23.11
C GLU A 11 -0.38 0.70 -23.05
N GLY A 12 -1.21 1.40 -22.27
CA GLY A 12 -1.08 2.83 -22.12
C GLY A 12 -1.77 3.41 -20.89
N ALA A 13 -1.57 4.71 -20.74
CA ALA A 13 -2.04 5.52 -19.63
C ALA A 13 -2.75 6.77 -20.13
N LEU A 14 -3.97 7.01 -19.65
CA LEU A 14 -4.66 8.29 -19.77
C LEU A 14 -4.05 9.29 -18.79
N LEU A 15 -3.51 10.37 -19.34
CA LEU A 15 -3.06 11.55 -18.59
C LEU A 15 -4.18 12.60 -18.70
N PRO A 16 -4.97 12.82 -17.64
CA PRO A 16 -6.15 13.68 -17.69
C PRO A 16 -5.77 15.16 -17.65
N THR A 17 -6.77 16.00 -17.91
CA THR A 17 -6.68 17.45 -17.76
C THR A 17 -6.58 17.81 -16.27
N GLY A 18 -5.44 18.36 -15.86
CA GLY A 18 -5.10 18.75 -14.48
C GLY A 18 -3.70 19.36 -14.45
N PRO A 19 -2.67 18.64 -13.97
CA PRO A 19 -1.29 18.92 -14.38
C PRO A 19 -1.16 18.86 -15.91
N GLU A 20 -0.28 19.66 -16.51
CA GLU A 20 -0.15 19.76 -17.96
C GLU A 20 0.30 18.40 -18.58
N PRO A 21 -0.58 17.65 -19.29
CA PRO A 21 -0.28 16.30 -19.76
C PRO A 21 0.84 16.20 -20.80
N TRP A 22 1.12 17.22 -21.64
CA TRP A 22 2.24 17.13 -22.58
C TRP A 22 3.58 17.13 -21.86
N VAL A 23 3.73 18.02 -20.87
CA VAL A 23 4.92 18.08 -20.02
C VAL A 23 5.12 16.78 -19.26
N VAL A 24 4.05 16.25 -18.67
CA VAL A 24 4.09 14.97 -17.94
C VAL A 24 4.46 13.82 -18.89
N ALA A 25 3.88 13.76 -20.08
CA ALA A 25 4.21 12.73 -21.07
C ALA A 25 5.69 12.80 -21.49
N ALA A 26 6.23 13.99 -21.74
CA ALA A 26 7.63 14.17 -22.10
C ALA A 26 8.58 13.71 -20.99
N ALA A 27 8.26 14.02 -19.73
CA ALA A 27 9.03 13.54 -18.57
C ALA A 27 8.97 12.01 -18.44
N LEU A 28 7.79 11.42 -18.62
CA LEU A 28 7.58 9.98 -18.50
C LEU A 28 8.14 9.18 -19.68
N ALA A 29 8.26 9.79 -20.86
CA ALA A 29 8.82 9.16 -22.05
C ALA A 29 10.25 8.65 -21.81
N ARG A 30 11.06 9.39 -21.04
CA ARG A 30 12.42 8.99 -20.66
C ARG A 30 12.47 7.84 -19.65
N GLU A 31 11.44 7.74 -18.81
CA GLU A 31 11.39 6.82 -17.68
C GLU A 31 10.73 5.47 -18.03
N THR A 32 10.21 5.31 -19.24
CA THR A 32 9.42 4.14 -19.68
C THR A 32 9.77 3.76 -21.11
N ARG A 33 9.59 2.49 -21.47
CA ARG A 33 10.03 1.97 -22.78
C ARG A 33 8.90 1.57 -23.72
N ARG A 34 7.78 1.09 -23.20
CA ARG A 34 6.67 0.50 -23.98
C ARG A 34 5.32 1.18 -23.75
N ILE A 35 5.06 1.73 -22.57
CA ILE A 35 3.75 2.30 -22.24
C ILE A 35 3.43 3.51 -23.13
N ARG A 36 2.21 3.55 -23.65
CA ARG A 36 1.68 4.65 -24.47
C ARG A 36 1.08 5.76 -23.60
N PHE A 37 1.24 7.00 -24.04
CA PHE A 37 0.70 8.18 -23.37
C PHE A 37 -0.52 8.67 -24.12
N LEU A 38 -1.70 8.46 -23.54
CA LEU A 38 -2.95 9.03 -24.02
C LEU A 38 -3.16 10.36 -23.32
N ILE A 39 -2.73 11.46 -23.93
CA ILE A 39 -2.82 12.79 -23.33
C ILE A 39 -4.20 13.41 -23.56
N ALA A 40 -4.82 13.91 -22.51
CA ALA A 40 -6.13 14.54 -22.59
C ALA A 40 -6.00 16.06 -22.67
N PHE A 41 -6.42 16.67 -23.78
CA PHE A 41 -6.38 18.13 -23.92
C PHE A 41 -7.53 18.64 -24.78
N GLN A 42 -7.81 19.94 -24.68
CA GLN A 42 -8.77 20.59 -25.55
C GLN A 42 -8.08 21.29 -26.71
N ALA A 43 -8.63 21.14 -27.92
CA ALA A 43 -8.16 21.84 -29.12
C ALA A 43 -8.19 23.37 -28.96
N THR A 44 -9.00 23.88 -28.02
CA THR A 44 -9.09 25.29 -27.64
C THR A 44 -7.77 25.92 -27.21
N TRP A 45 -6.90 25.16 -26.52
CA TRP A 45 -5.78 25.73 -25.78
C TRP A 45 -4.51 25.91 -26.61
N THR A 46 -4.54 25.57 -27.89
CA THR A 46 -3.37 25.63 -28.77
C THR A 46 -3.77 25.76 -30.23
N LEU A 47 -2.82 26.17 -31.08
CA LEU A 47 -3.00 26.24 -32.53
C LEU A 47 -2.72 24.86 -33.16
N PRO A 48 -3.45 24.45 -34.22
CA PRO A 48 -3.29 23.12 -34.81
C PRO A 48 -1.87 22.89 -35.36
N ALA A 49 -1.29 23.86 -36.08
CA ALA A 49 0.07 23.73 -36.57
C ALA A 49 1.11 23.58 -35.44
N TYR A 50 0.93 24.29 -34.32
CA TYR A 50 1.83 24.19 -33.18
C TYR A 50 1.67 22.85 -32.44
N ALA A 51 0.44 22.39 -32.23
CA ALA A 51 0.17 21.07 -31.65
C ALA A 51 0.73 19.94 -32.52
N ALA A 52 0.68 20.07 -33.85
CA ALA A 52 1.26 19.12 -34.79
C ALA A 52 2.78 19.02 -34.58
N GLN A 53 3.48 20.16 -34.48
CA GLN A 53 4.92 20.20 -34.21
C GLN A 53 5.25 19.55 -32.87
N GLN A 54 4.54 19.91 -31.79
CA GLN A 54 4.73 19.33 -30.46
C GLN A 54 4.53 17.82 -30.46
N ALA A 55 3.51 17.32 -31.13
CA ALA A 55 3.26 15.89 -31.24
C ALA A 55 4.31 15.17 -32.08
N ALA A 56 4.76 15.74 -33.18
CA ALA A 56 5.79 15.12 -34.01
C ALA A 56 7.11 14.98 -33.22
N ILE A 57 7.50 16.01 -32.45
CA ILE A 57 8.67 15.97 -31.56
C ILE A 57 8.48 14.90 -30.48
N LEU A 58 7.35 14.91 -29.78
CA LEU A 58 7.10 13.94 -28.71
C LEU A 58 6.94 12.52 -29.24
N GLN A 59 6.44 12.32 -30.46
CA GLN A 59 6.43 11.01 -31.11
C GLN A 59 7.84 10.49 -31.36
N ASN A 60 8.73 11.33 -31.88
CA ASN A 60 10.13 10.96 -32.04
C ASN A 60 10.77 10.60 -30.68
N LEU A 61 10.65 11.50 -29.69
CA LEU A 61 11.21 11.29 -28.34
C LEU A 61 10.64 10.06 -27.61
N SER A 62 9.38 9.73 -27.86
CA SER A 62 8.71 8.59 -27.25
C SER A 62 8.73 7.33 -28.11
N HIS A 63 9.30 7.36 -29.31
CA HIS A 63 9.27 6.27 -30.29
C HIS A 63 7.84 5.80 -30.63
N GLY A 64 6.98 6.74 -31.02
CA GLY A 64 5.64 6.44 -31.52
C GLY A 64 4.59 6.14 -30.43
N ARG A 65 4.86 6.51 -29.17
CA ARG A 65 4.04 6.16 -28.00
C ARG A 65 3.01 7.22 -27.58
N LEU A 66 2.85 8.31 -28.34
CA LEU A 66 1.84 9.33 -28.08
C LEU A 66 0.51 9.01 -28.79
N ASP A 67 -0.60 9.16 -28.08
CA ASP A 67 -1.97 9.27 -28.61
C ASP A 67 -2.70 10.43 -27.90
N TRP A 68 -3.78 10.91 -28.48
CA TRP A 68 -4.57 12.02 -27.98
C TRP A 68 -5.95 11.59 -27.55
N ASN A 69 -6.40 12.07 -26.39
CA ASN A 69 -7.80 12.07 -25.99
C ASN A 69 -8.32 13.50 -26.10
N ILE A 70 -8.94 13.83 -27.24
CA ILE A 70 -9.39 15.19 -27.51
C ILE A 70 -10.69 15.46 -26.75
N ILE A 71 -10.70 16.55 -25.99
CA ILE A 71 -11.84 17.00 -25.19
C ILE A 71 -12.36 18.32 -25.79
N THR A 72 -13.65 18.40 -26.05
CA THR A 72 -14.28 19.61 -26.61
C THR A 72 -15.33 20.21 -25.68
N GLY A 73 -16.09 19.36 -24.97
CA GLY A 73 -17.11 19.78 -24.02
C GLY A 73 -16.51 20.23 -22.68
N GLY A 74 -17.22 21.11 -21.96
CA GLY A 74 -16.76 21.65 -20.67
C GLY A 74 -17.86 22.36 -19.91
N ASN A 75 -17.51 23.00 -18.79
CA ASN A 75 -18.42 23.95 -18.15
C ASN A 75 -18.25 25.32 -18.83
N PRO A 76 -19.29 25.94 -19.40
CA PRO A 76 -19.19 27.25 -20.06
C PRO A 76 -18.56 28.34 -19.18
N VAL A 77 -18.78 28.31 -17.87
CA VAL A 77 -18.16 29.24 -16.93
C VAL A 77 -16.64 29.05 -16.91
N SER A 78 -16.17 27.80 -16.83
CA SER A 78 -14.75 27.46 -16.87
C SER A 78 -14.12 27.76 -18.23
N GLN A 79 -14.84 27.53 -19.34
CA GLN A 79 -14.36 27.87 -20.68
C GLN A 79 -14.14 29.39 -20.81
N ARG A 80 -15.13 30.20 -20.38
CA ARG A 80 -15.03 31.67 -20.39
C ARG A 80 -13.95 32.20 -19.47
N ALA A 81 -13.72 31.56 -18.32
CA ALA A 81 -12.62 31.91 -17.43
C ALA A 81 -11.24 31.77 -18.09
N ASN A 82 -11.15 30.94 -19.14
CA ASN A 82 -9.95 30.78 -19.98
C ASN A 82 -10.05 31.53 -21.33
N GLY A 83 -11.03 32.43 -21.47
CA GLY A 83 -11.19 33.26 -22.67
C GLY A 83 -11.90 32.60 -23.86
N ASP A 84 -12.45 31.39 -23.71
CA ASP A 84 -13.21 30.74 -24.77
C ASP A 84 -14.70 31.07 -24.66
N TYR A 85 -15.19 31.89 -25.59
CA TYR A 85 -16.58 32.36 -25.63
C TYR A 85 -17.42 31.64 -26.69
N LEU A 86 -16.86 30.66 -27.40
CA LEU A 86 -17.60 29.91 -28.41
C LEU A 86 -18.73 29.10 -27.79
N ASP A 87 -19.88 29.06 -28.48
CA ASP A 87 -20.99 28.19 -28.15
C ASP A 87 -20.63 26.70 -28.34
N HIS A 88 -21.52 25.83 -27.86
CA HIS A 88 -21.30 24.40 -27.86
C HIS A 88 -20.94 23.83 -29.24
N ASP A 89 -21.70 24.14 -30.28
CA ASP A 89 -21.51 23.55 -31.62
C ASP A 89 -20.29 24.14 -32.32
N ARG A 90 -20.06 25.45 -32.16
CA ARG A 90 -18.88 26.11 -32.73
C ARG A 90 -17.57 25.60 -32.10
N ARG A 91 -17.58 25.12 -30.84
CA ARG A 91 -16.42 24.41 -30.24
C ARG A 91 -16.15 23.07 -30.92
N TYR A 92 -17.19 22.33 -31.32
CA TYR A 92 -17.01 21.10 -32.11
C TYR A 92 -16.55 21.40 -33.53
N GLN A 93 -17.06 22.45 -34.17
CA GLN A 93 -16.52 22.90 -35.45
C GLN A 93 -15.03 23.23 -35.36
N ARG A 94 -14.61 23.98 -34.32
CA ARG A 94 -13.18 24.26 -34.06
C ARG A 94 -12.37 22.97 -33.95
N THR A 95 -12.90 22.00 -33.23
CA THR A 95 -12.22 20.71 -33.04
C THR A 95 -12.11 19.93 -34.34
N GLY A 96 -13.15 19.96 -35.19
CA GLY A 96 -13.14 19.39 -36.53
C GLY A 96 -12.03 20.00 -37.38
N GLU A 97 -12.05 21.34 -37.57
CA GLU A 97 -11.05 22.05 -38.37
C GLU A 97 -9.63 21.86 -37.82
N PHE A 98 -9.47 21.83 -36.49
CA PHE A 98 -8.19 21.52 -35.85
C PHE A 98 -7.66 20.16 -36.32
N LEU A 99 -8.49 19.12 -36.28
CA LEU A 99 -8.09 17.76 -36.66
C LEU A 99 -7.91 17.59 -38.18
N ASP A 100 -8.69 18.31 -38.99
CA ASP A 100 -8.51 18.40 -40.45
C ASP A 100 -7.10 18.94 -40.77
N ILE A 101 -6.65 20.01 -40.08
CA ILE A 101 -5.29 20.56 -40.24
C ILE A 101 -4.22 19.59 -39.78
N ILE A 102 -4.40 18.93 -38.62
CA ILE A 102 -3.44 17.91 -38.15
C ILE A 102 -3.29 16.81 -39.19
N GLN A 103 -4.38 16.29 -39.73
CA GLN A 103 -4.34 15.25 -40.74
C GLN A 103 -3.64 15.73 -42.01
N GLY A 104 -3.96 16.93 -42.50
CA GLY A 104 -3.34 17.52 -43.68
C GLY A 104 -1.83 17.71 -43.55
N LEU A 105 -1.36 18.17 -42.38
CA LEU A 105 0.07 18.37 -42.09
C LEU A 105 0.87 17.05 -42.04
N TRP A 106 0.24 15.94 -41.67
CA TRP A 106 0.90 14.63 -41.69
C TRP A 106 0.91 13.98 -43.08
N GLN A 107 -0.12 14.25 -43.90
CA GLN A 107 -0.28 13.62 -45.21
C GLN A 107 0.49 14.34 -46.34
N ASN A 108 0.88 15.60 -46.14
CA ASN A 108 1.45 16.44 -47.19
C ASN A 108 2.74 17.14 -46.70
N GLU A 109 3.73 17.29 -47.58
CA GLU A 109 4.97 18.02 -47.26
C GLU A 109 4.70 19.51 -46.96
N ARG A 110 3.69 20.07 -47.62
CA ARG A 110 3.13 21.40 -47.39
C ARG A 110 1.60 21.31 -47.43
N PHE A 111 0.95 21.99 -46.50
CA PHE A 111 -0.51 21.97 -46.37
C PHE A 111 -1.06 23.37 -46.09
N SER A 112 -2.07 23.76 -46.87
CA SER A 112 -2.86 24.96 -46.62
C SER A 112 -4.28 24.57 -46.27
N TYR A 113 -4.93 25.36 -45.44
CA TYR A 113 -6.30 25.18 -45.00
C TYR A 113 -7.00 26.52 -44.93
N ASP A 114 -8.21 26.61 -45.47
CA ASP A 114 -9.06 27.80 -45.43
C ASP A 114 -10.42 27.39 -44.88
N GLY A 115 -10.54 27.43 -43.54
CA GLY A 115 -11.76 27.13 -42.82
C GLY A 115 -12.33 28.36 -42.12
N ASP A 116 -13.49 28.20 -41.50
CA ASP A 116 -14.18 29.32 -40.86
C ASP A 116 -13.50 29.79 -39.56
N ILE A 117 -12.69 28.92 -38.93
CA ILE A 117 -12.04 29.20 -37.64
C ILE A 117 -10.52 29.30 -37.82
N TYR A 118 -9.94 28.41 -38.62
CA TYR A 118 -8.51 28.39 -38.85
C TYR A 118 -8.19 28.63 -40.33
N GLN A 119 -7.20 29.49 -40.55
CA GLN A 119 -6.51 29.62 -41.81
C GLN A 119 -5.05 29.24 -41.62
N LEU A 120 -4.52 28.43 -42.53
CA LEU A 120 -3.13 28.00 -42.55
C LEU A 120 -2.64 28.09 -43.99
N GLU A 121 -1.51 28.75 -44.21
CA GLU A 121 -0.89 28.84 -45.53
C GLU A 121 0.46 28.15 -45.50
N ASN A 122 0.66 27.20 -46.41
CA ASN A 122 1.94 26.53 -46.66
C ASN A 122 2.61 25.96 -45.39
N GLY A 123 1.78 25.44 -44.48
CA GLY A 123 2.22 24.85 -43.21
C GLY A 123 2.94 23.51 -43.41
N ALA A 124 3.86 23.19 -42.50
CA ALA A 124 4.61 21.93 -42.53
C ALA A 124 4.98 21.46 -41.12
N LEU A 125 5.19 20.15 -40.99
CA LEU A 125 5.91 19.60 -39.84
C LEU A 125 7.40 19.95 -39.92
N PRO A 126 8.13 19.94 -38.79
CA PRO A 126 9.56 20.20 -38.80
C PRO A 126 10.31 19.20 -39.69
N PRO A 127 11.41 19.62 -40.35
CA PRO A 127 12.15 18.74 -41.26
C PRO A 127 12.53 17.41 -40.61
N GLY A 128 12.27 16.32 -41.33
CA GLY A 128 12.58 14.98 -40.85
C GLY A 128 11.74 14.52 -39.66
N LEU A 129 10.54 15.05 -39.44
CA LEU A 129 9.55 14.49 -38.51
C LEU A 129 8.25 14.04 -39.19
N GLN A 130 8.12 14.22 -40.50
CA GLN A 130 6.91 13.83 -41.24
C GLN A 130 6.72 12.30 -41.30
N GLN A 131 7.82 11.54 -41.23
CA GLN A 131 7.79 10.08 -41.17
C GLN A 131 7.33 9.54 -39.82
N GLU A 132 7.28 10.37 -38.78
CA GLU A 132 6.79 9.95 -37.47
C GLU A 132 5.30 9.63 -37.53
N ARG A 133 4.88 8.59 -36.81
CA ARG A 133 3.48 8.18 -36.77
C ARG A 133 2.60 9.33 -36.24
N LYS A 134 1.52 9.68 -36.94
CA LYS A 134 0.47 10.56 -36.41
C LYS A 134 -0.11 9.99 -35.10
N PRO A 135 -0.25 10.79 -34.03
CA PRO A 135 -0.96 10.35 -32.83
C PRO A 135 -2.35 9.80 -33.18
N GLY A 136 -2.73 8.70 -32.52
CA GLY A 136 -4.10 8.19 -32.60
C GLY A 136 -5.06 9.13 -31.90
N VAL A 137 -6.27 9.30 -32.43
CA VAL A 137 -7.29 10.18 -31.87
C VAL A 137 -8.35 9.35 -31.14
N TYR A 138 -8.39 9.53 -29.83
CA TYR A 138 -9.45 9.05 -28.96
C TYR A 138 -10.42 10.21 -28.76
N PHE A 139 -11.71 9.92 -28.92
CA PHE A 139 -12.75 10.93 -28.86
C PHE A 139 -13.97 10.41 -28.10
N SER A 140 -14.70 11.31 -27.46
CA SER A 140 -15.97 10.98 -26.80
C SER A 140 -16.96 12.13 -26.97
N GLY A 141 -18.25 11.83 -26.89
CA GLY A 141 -19.32 12.80 -27.05
C GLY A 141 -20.67 12.11 -27.20
N PHE A 142 -21.76 12.87 -27.15
CA PHE A 142 -23.11 12.33 -27.33
C PHE A 142 -24.04 13.27 -28.11
N SER A 143 -23.57 14.47 -28.46
CA SER A 143 -24.28 15.40 -29.34
C SER A 143 -24.02 15.06 -30.81
N ASP A 144 -24.94 15.46 -31.70
CA ASP A 144 -24.77 15.23 -33.14
C ASP A 144 -23.50 15.90 -33.69
N ALA A 145 -23.16 17.10 -33.22
CA ALA A 145 -21.91 17.78 -33.59
C ALA A 145 -20.67 16.99 -33.13
N ALA A 146 -20.70 16.35 -31.96
CA ALA A 146 -19.62 15.50 -31.49
C ALA A 146 -19.49 14.21 -32.32
N LEU A 147 -20.63 13.62 -32.67
CA LEU A 147 -20.70 12.42 -33.49
C LEU A 147 -20.16 12.65 -34.90
N ASP A 148 -20.44 13.80 -35.51
CA ASP A 148 -19.89 14.19 -36.81
C ASP A 148 -18.34 14.26 -36.78
N VAL A 149 -17.79 15.00 -35.81
CA VAL A 149 -16.32 15.13 -35.65
C VAL A 149 -15.69 13.76 -35.38
N ALA A 150 -16.32 12.95 -34.51
CA ALA A 150 -15.81 11.62 -34.18
C ALA A 150 -15.83 10.68 -35.39
N ALA A 151 -16.89 10.70 -36.20
CA ALA A 151 -16.98 9.88 -37.41
C ALA A 151 -15.85 10.21 -38.41
N ARG A 152 -15.54 11.50 -38.57
CA ARG A 152 -14.47 11.96 -39.47
C ARG A 152 -13.07 11.68 -38.92
N HIS A 153 -12.85 11.80 -37.61
CA HIS A 153 -11.49 11.88 -37.05
C HIS A 153 -11.11 10.82 -36.02
N ALA A 154 -12.06 10.22 -35.29
CA ALA A 154 -11.73 9.31 -34.21
C ALA A 154 -11.14 8.00 -34.75
N ASP A 155 -10.05 7.54 -34.15
CA ASP A 155 -9.50 6.20 -34.31
C ASP A 155 -10.09 5.24 -33.25
N VAL A 156 -10.39 5.80 -32.06
CA VAL A 156 -11.08 5.11 -30.97
C VAL A 156 -12.18 6.00 -30.39
N TYR A 157 -13.40 5.51 -30.38
CA TYR A 157 -14.52 6.14 -29.70
C TYR A 157 -14.61 5.64 -28.26
N LEU A 158 -14.41 6.53 -27.29
CA LEU A 158 -14.46 6.21 -25.87
C LEU A 158 -15.87 6.39 -25.31
N ASN A 159 -16.35 5.35 -24.64
CA ASN A 159 -17.64 5.32 -23.97
C ASN A 159 -17.48 5.19 -22.46
N TRP A 160 -18.44 5.73 -21.73
CA TRP A 160 -18.63 5.41 -20.31
C TRP A 160 -19.32 4.05 -20.17
N ALA A 161 -19.16 3.44 -19.00
CA ALA A 161 -19.98 2.29 -18.62
C ALA A 161 -21.44 2.72 -18.45
N GLU A 162 -22.27 2.37 -19.43
CA GLU A 162 -23.73 2.51 -19.41
C GLU A 162 -24.37 1.11 -19.58
N PRO A 163 -25.65 0.93 -19.20
CA PRO A 163 -26.41 -0.28 -19.54
C PRO A 163 -26.30 -0.65 -21.02
N ILE A 164 -26.19 -1.96 -21.31
CA ILE A 164 -25.90 -2.49 -22.65
C ILE A 164 -26.95 -2.06 -23.69
N ASP A 165 -28.22 -2.01 -23.29
CA ASP A 165 -29.35 -1.59 -24.11
C ASP A 165 -29.28 -0.11 -24.52
N GLN A 166 -28.64 0.74 -23.72
CA GLN A 166 -28.42 2.15 -24.03
C GLN A 166 -27.13 2.38 -24.83
N LEU A 167 -26.08 1.60 -24.53
CA LEU A 167 -24.79 1.73 -25.18
C LEU A 167 -24.80 1.19 -26.61
N LYS A 168 -25.53 0.10 -26.87
CA LYS A 168 -25.54 -0.56 -28.19
C LYS A 168 -26.05 0.34 -29.32
N PRO A 169 -27.21 1.03 -29.21
CA PRO A 169 -27.68 1.93 -30.26
C PRO A 169 -26.70 3.09 -30.53
N HIS A 170 -26.02 3.57 -29.49
CA HIS A 170 -25.03 4.64 -29.62
C HIS A 170 -23.80 4.17 -30.41
N ILE A 171 -23.27 2.98 -30.10
CA ILE A 171 -22.17 2.36 -30.85
C ILE A 171 -22.55 2.15 -32.32
N GLU A 172 -23.76 1.64 -32.57
CA GLU A 172 -24.28 1.42 -33.93
C GLU A 172 -24.37 2.73 -34.70
N ARG A 173 -24.83 3.81 -34.06
CA ARG A 173 -24.91 5.14 -34.66
C ARG A 173 -23.53 5.70 -35.03
N VAL A 174 -22.56 5.60 -34.14
CA VAL A 174 -21.18 6.03 -34.41
C VAL A 174 -20.58 5.24 -35.58
N ARG A 175 -20.83 3.92 -35.63
CA ARG A 175 -20.36 3.06 -36.72
C ARG A 175 -20.98 3.46 -38.06
N GLU A 176 -22.30 3.66 -38.10
CA GLU A 176 -23.02 4.10 -39.30
C GLU A 176 -22.46 5.43 -39.84
N LEU A 177 -22.18 6.39 -38.96
CA LEU A 177 -21.60 7.69 -39.35
C LEU A 177 -20.16 7.55 -39.86
N ALA A 178 -19.34 6.73 -39.21
CA ALA A 178 -17.96 6.47 -39.65
C ALA A 178 -17.93 5.73 -41.02
N ASP A 179 -18.84 4.77 -41.23
CA ASP A 179 -18.96 4.03 -42.48
C ASP A 179 -19.33 4.96 -43.65
N LYS A 180 -20.18 5.97 -43.42
CA LYS A 180 -20.48 7.02 -44.41
C LYS A 180 -19.26 7.87 -44.80
N GLN A 181 -18.26 7.96 -43.92
CA GLN A 181 -16.98 8.62 -44.19
C GLN A 181 -15.93 7.64 -44.77
N GLY A 182 -16.30 6.38 -45.02
CA GLY A 182 -15.37 5.34 -45.49
C GLY A 182 -14.33 4.94 -44.44
N ARG A 183 -14.62 5.14 -43.14
CA ARG A 183 -13.69 4.88 -42.03
C ARG A 183 -14.24 3.79 -41.12
N THR A 184 -13.33 3.02 -40.52
CA THR A 184 -13.66 2.09 -39.44
C THR A 184 -13.14 2.64 -38.12
N VAL A 185 -14.00 2.66 -37.11
CA VAL A 185 -13.68 3.17 -35.77
C VAL A 185 -13.66 2.04 -34.74
N ARG A 186 -12.67 2.06 -33.85
CA ARG A 186 -12.62 1.14 -32.70
C ARG A 186 -13.40 1.74 -31.53
N PHE A 187 -13.85 0.90 -30.60
CA PHE A 187 -14.57 1.36 -29.42
C PHE A 187 -13.78 1.01 -28.16
N GLY A 188 -13.70 1.96 -27.23
CA GLY A 188 -13.15 1.75 -25.90
C GLY A 188 -14.23 1.97 -24.85
N LEU A 189 -14.17 1.20 -23.77
CA LEU A 189 -15.04 1.36 -22.62
C LEU A 189 -14.21 1.80 -21.42
N ARG A 190 -14.66 2.84 -20.74
CA ARG A 190 -14.07 3.29 -19.50
C ARG A 190 -14.79 2.66 -18.32
N VAL A 191 -14.05 1.89 -17.54
CA VAL A 191 -14.51 1.21 -16.32
C VAL A 191 -13.53 1.45 -15.17
N ASP A 192 -14.05 1.53 -13.96
CA ASP A 192 -13.27 1.43 -12.74
C ASP A 192 -13.15 -0.04 -12.34
N LEU A 193 -11.95 -0.47 -11.93
CA LEU A 193 -11.67 -1.84 -11.53
C LEU A 193 -11.54 -1.94 -10.01
N PHE A 194 -12.29 -2.86 -9.40
CA PHE A 194 -12.21 -3.17 -7.99
C PHE A 194 -12.00 -4.66 -7.80
N ALA A 195 -10.73 -5.05 -7.68
CA ALA A 195 -10.32 -6.45 -7.58
C ALA A 195 -10.08 -6.88 -6.12
N ARG A 196 -10.46 -8.12 -5.81
CA ARG A 196 -10.12 -8.89 -4.60
C ARG A 196 -9.82 -10.33 -4.99
N GLU A 197 -9.40 -11.15 -4.03
CA GLU A 197 -9.10 -12.57 -4.27
C GLU A 197 -10.34 -13.35 -4.69
N THR A 198 -11.51 -12.99 -4.16
CA THR A 198 -12.80 -13.54 -4.58
C THR A 198 -13.80 -12.45 -4.96
N GLU A 199 -14.78 -12.81 -5.80
CA GLU A 199 -15.88 -11.92 -6.19
C GLU A 199 -16.71 -11.49 -4.98
N GLU A 200 -16.98 -12.41 -4.04
CA GLU A 200 -17.74 -12.14 -2.82
C GLU A 200 -17.04 -11.09 -1.95
N GLN A 201 -15.72 -11.20 -1.81
CA GLN A 201 -14.92 -10.21 -1.07
C GLN A 201 -14.98 -8.84 -1.75
N ALA A 202 -14.88 -8.80 -3.09
CA ALA A 202 -14.97 -7.55 -3.85
C ALA A 202 -16.30 -6.84 -3.60
N TRP A 203 -17.41 -7.56 -3.72
CA TRP A 203 -18.75 -7.02 -3.47
C TRP A 203 -18.97 -6.61 -2.02
N ALA A 204 -18.52 -7.41 -1.05
CA ALA A 204 -18.65 -7.10 0.37
C ALA A 204 -17.90 -5.82 0.75
N ASP A 205 -16.67 -5.65 0.26
CA ASP A 205 -15.89 -4.43 0.48
C ASP A 205 -16.47 -3.21 -0.22
N LEU A 206 -17.03 -3.39 -1.42
CA LEU A 206 -17.66 -2.31 -2.16
C LEU A 206 -18.91 -1.80 -1.44
N ARG A 207 -19.75 -2.71 -0.93
CA ARG A 207 -20.92 -2.38 -0.08
C ARG A 207 -20.49 -1.62 1.18
N ARG A 208 -19.49 -2.14 1.90
CA ARG A 208 -18.94 -1.51 3.10
C ARG A 208 -18.40 -0.10 2.85
N GLN A 209 -17.82 0.15 1.67
CA GLN A 209 -17.36 1.47 1.28
C GLN A 209 -18.51 2.39 0.91
N PHE A 210 -19.52 1.88 0.21
CA PHE A 210 -20.72 2.61 -0.14
C PHE A 210 -21.48 3.09 1.11
N ASP A 211 -21.64 2.23 2.12
CA ASP A 211 -22.32 2.56 3.38
C ASP A 211 -21.63 3.72 4.13
N LYS A 212 -20.31 3.90 3.95
CA LYS A 212 -19.56 5.03 4.54
C LYS A 212 -19.79 6.36 3.82
N LEU A 213 -20.45 6.38 2.66
CA LEU A 213 -20.67 7.59 1.85
C LEU A 213 -21.90 8.40 2.30
N GLU A 214 -22.62 7.98 3.35
CA GLU A 214 -23.81 8.66 3.86
C GLU A 214 -23.59 10.18 4.05
N GLY A 215 -24.44 10.97 3.39
CA GLY A 215 -24.49 12.44 3.49
C GLY A 215 -23.40 13.24 2.76
N LYS A 216 -22.22 12.68 2.48
CA LYS A 216 -21.08 13.44 1.91
C LYS A 216 -20.83 13.21 0.41
N GLY A 217 -21.12 12.03 -0.15
CA GLY A 217 -20.86 11.72 -1.57
C GLY A 217 -21.74 12.51 -2.56
N SER A 218 -23.00 12.77 -2.19
CA SER A 218 -23.98 13.52 -3.00
C SER A 218 -23.56 14.99 -3.26
N LEU A 219 -22.87 15.63 -2.32
CA LEU A 219 -22.44 17.03 -2.42
C LEU A 219 -21.27 17.22 -3.41
N ILE A 220 -20.35 16.25 -3.49
CA ILE A 220 -19.17 16.33 -4.36
C ILE A 220 -19.55 16.11 -5.83
N ALA A 221 -20.45 15.16 -6.12
CA ALA A 221 -20.95 14.93 -7.47
C ALA A 221 -21.82 16.10 -7.98
N LYS A 222 -22.69 16.67 -7.13
CA LYS A 222 -23.54 17.82 -7.48
C LYS A 222 -22.75 19.08 -7.87
N ASN A 223 -21.64 19.37 -7.19
CA ASN A 223 -20.84 20.57 -7.44
C ASN A 223 -20.01 20.50 -8.73
N PHE A 224 -19.73 19.30 -9.26
CA PHE A 224 -18.93 19.13 -10.47
C PHE A 224 -19.74 19.17 -11.76
N THR A 225 -21.03 18.79 -11.70
CA THR A 225 -21.92 18.71 -12.87
C THR A 225 -22.87 19.89 -12.99
N SER A 226 -23.05 20.70 -11.93
CA SER A 226 -23.91 21.88 -11.97
C SER A 226 -23.39 22.91 -12.97
N GLY A 227 -24.14 23.13 -14.05
CA GLY A 227 -23.85 24.14 -15.07
C GLY A 227 -22.98 23.68 -16.24
N SER A 228 -22.67 22.38 -16.40
CA SER A 228 -22.03 21.87 -17.62
C SER A 228 -23.04 21.72 -18.77
N ASP A 229 -22.64 22.08 -19.99
CA ASP A 229 -23.42 21.84 -21.22
C ASP A 229 -23.08 20.49 -21.89
N SER A 230 -22.30 19.63 -21.23
CA SER A 230 -21.93 18.31 -21.72
C SER A 230 -23.11 17.33 -21.65
N VAL A 231 -23.61 16.91 -22.82
CA VAL A 231 -24.63 15.86 -22.94
C VAL A 231 -24.20 14.57 -22.24
N GLY A 232 -22.91 14.19 -22.34
CA GLY A 232 -22.38 13.00 -21.66
C GLY A 232 -22.41 13.13 -20.13
N ALA A 233 -22.04 14.29 -19.59
CA ALA A 233 -22.11 14.54 -18.15
C ALA A 233 -23.57 14.53 -17.67
N ALA A 234 -24.50 15.10 -18.45
CA ALA A 234 -25.93 15.08 -18.15
C ALA A 234 -26.48 13.65 -18.12
N ARG A 235 -26.12 12.81 -19.10
CA ARG A 235 -26.49 11.38 -19.13
C ARG A 235 -25.99 10.62 -17.90
N GLN A 236 -24.72 10.83 -17.53
CA GLN A 236 -24.14 10.19 -16.35
C GLN A 236 -24.84 10.63 -15.05
N THR A 237 -25.15 11.92 -14.95
CA THR A 237 -25.83 12.50 -13.79
C THR A 237 -27.27 11.99 -13.67
N ALA A 238 -28.00 11.90 -14.79
CA ALA A 238 -29.38 11.43 -14.82
C ALA A 238 -29.52 10.01 -14.25
N TYR A 239 -28.56 9.12 -14.51
CA TYR A 239 -28.57 7.77 -13.95
C TYR A 239 -28.34 7.75 -12.43
N HIS A 240 -27.65 8.75 -11.87
CA HIS A 240 -27.20 8.74 -10.47
C HIS A 240 -28.07 9.59 -9.53
N GLN A 241 -28.93 10.45 -10.08
CA GLN A 241 -29.74 11.42 -9.34
C GLN A 241 -30.80 10.80 -8.43
N ASN A 242 -31.31 9.60 -8.77
CA ASN A 242 -32.46 8.99 -8.08
C ASN A 242 -32.16 7.59 -7.51
N VAL A 243 -30.87 7.22 -7.41
CA VAL A 243 -30.47 5.86 -7.02
C VAL A 243 -29.76 5.88 -5.68
N ASP A 244 -30.43 5.51 -4.59
CA ASP A 244 -29.84 5.59 -3.24
C ASP A 244 -29.37 4.25 -2.66
N ARG A 245 -29.75 3.13 -3.30
CA ARG A 245 -29.34 1.80 -2.85
C ARG A 245 -28.13 1.29 -3.64
N PHE A 246 -27.30 0.51 -2.96
CA PHE A 246 -26.14 -0.14 -3.57
C PHE A 246 -26.52 -1.03 -4.77
N ASP A 247 -27.57 -1.85 -4.61
CA ASP A 247 -27.98 -2.85 -5.60
C ASP A 247 -28.53 -2.22 -6.89
N ASP A 248 -29.13 -1.04 -6.78
CA ASP A 248 -29.68 -0.30 -7.91
C ASP A 248 -28.58 0.26 -8.84
N LEU A 249 -27.31 0.21 -8.41
CA LEU A 249 -26.13 0.62 -9.17
C LEU A 249 -25.43 -0.56 -9.87
N ILE A 250 -25.96 -1.78 -9.75
CA ILE A 250 -25.45 -2.96 -10.45
C ILE A 250 -26.03 -2.98 -11.86
N LEU A 251 -25.20 -2.72 -12.88
CA LEU A 251 -25.63 -2.66 -14.29
C LEU A 251 -25.65 -4.04 -14.98
N GLY A 252 -24.99 -5.02 -14.37
CA GLY A 252 -24.84 -6.37 -14.91
C GLY A 252 -23.86 -7.20 -14.10
N PRO A 253 -23.59 -8.46 -14.52
CA PRO A 253 -22.61 -9.31 -13.87
C PRO A 253 -21.25 -8.61 -13.79
N ASN A 254 -20.70 -8.48 -12.59
CA ASN A 254 -19.42 -7.81 -12.33
C ASN A 254 -19.33 -6.34 -12.79
N LEU A 255 -20.46 -5.64 -12.96
CA LEU A 255 -20.48 -4.23 -13.37
C LEU A 255 -21.28 -3.37 -12.38
N TRP A 256 -20.58 -2.47 -11.70
CA TRP A 256 -21.17 -1.54 -10.73
C TRP A 256 -20.87 -0.08 -11.10
N ALA A 257 -21.91 0.74 -11.19
CA ALA A 257 -21.82 2.15 -11.61
C ALA A 257 -21.60 3.14 -10.45
N GLY A 258 -21.51 2.67 -9.20
CA GLY A 258 -21.52 3.56 -8.04
C GLY A 258 -20.26 4.39 -7.81
N PHE A 259 -19.16 4.15 -8.52
CA PHE A 259 -17.90 4.88 -8.33
C PHE A 259 -18.03 6.40 -8.52
N ALA A 260 -18.88 6.85 -9.45
CA ALA A 260 -19.10 8.26 -9.70
C ALA A 260 -19.82 8.99 -8.54
N LYS A 261 -20.42 8.26 -7.58
CA LYS A 261 -20.94 8.85 -6.33
C LYS A 261 -19.84 9.14 -5.31
N ALA A 262 -18.69 8.47 -5.41
CA ALA A 262 -17.59 8.61 -4.47
C ALA A 262 -16.52 9.60 -4.95
N LYS A 263 -16.36 9.80 -6.27
CA LYS A 263 -15.32 10.64 -6.88
C LYS A 263 -15.81 11.37 -8.13
N PRO A 264 -15.53 12.67 -8.30
CA PRO A 264 -15.77 13.37 -9.57
C PRO A 264 -14.59 13.17 -10.53
N GLY A 265 -14.81 12.50 -11.66
CA GLY A 265 -13.83 12.38 -12.76
C GLY A 265 -12.54 11.61 -12.44
N PRO A 266 -11.69 11.28 -13.44
CA PRO A 266 -10.43 10.59 -13.18
C PRO A 266 -9.31 11.55 -12.75
N PRO A 267 -8.53 11.20 -11.72
CA PRO A 267 -7.19 11.74 -11.56
C PRO A 267 -6.14 11.02 -12.44
N TRP A 268 -6.35 9.76 -12.88
CA TRP A 268 -5.58 8.99 -13.90
C TRP A 268 -6.35 7.71 -14.33
N ALA A 269 -6.15 7.18 -15.55
CA ALA A 269 -6.70 5.88 -15.96
C ALA A 269 -5.69 5.06 -16.80
N TRP A 270 -5.82 3.74 -16.83
CA TRP A 270 -4.93 2.83 -17.58
C TRP A 270 -5.74 1.96 -18.53
N TRP A 271 -5.15 1.54 -19.64
CA TRP A 271 -5.85 0.69 -20.60
C TRP A 271 -4.94 -0.42 -21.16
N ALA A 272 -5.58 -1.51 -21.60
CA ALA A 272 -4.96 -2.62 -22.32
C ALA A 272 -5.92 -3.04 -23.44
N ALA A 273 -5.42 -3.28 -24.66
CA ALA A 273 -6.24 -3.88 -25.71
C ALA A 273 -6.54 -5.35 -25.37
N THR A 274 -7.83 -5.69 -25.27
CA THR A 274 -8.24 -7.10 -25.24
C THR A 274 -8.09 -7.68 -26.65
N ARG A 275 -7.02 -8.44 -26.88
CA ARG A 275 -6.92 -9.28 -28.11
C ARG A 275 -7.87 -10.48 -28.09
N THR A 276 -8.49 -10.75 -26.93
CA THR A 276 -9.49 -11.80 -26.72
C THR A 276 -10.45 -11.34 -25.63
N LEU A 277 -11.75 -11.31 -25.92
CA LEU A 277 -12.79 -11.24 -24.88
C LEU A 277 -12.64 -12.47 -23.98
N PRO A 278 -12.63 -12.35 -22.65
CA PRO A 278 -12.77 -13.50 -21.76
C PRO A 278 -14.03 -14.28 -22.13
N SER A 279 -13.91 -15.60 -22.23
CA SER A 279 -14.98 -16.54 -22.63
C SER A 279 -16.29 -16.40 -21.84
N ALA A 280 -16.27 -15.73 -20.69
CA ALA A 280 -17.45 -15.38 -19.89
C ALA A 280 -18.49 -14.52 -20.62
N TRP A 281 -18.12 -13.86 -21.73
CA TRP A 281 -19.03 -13.03 -22.53
C TRP A 281 -19.59 -13.74 -23.78
N GLN A 282 -19.25 -15.02 -24.00
CA GLN A 282 -19.64 -15.76 -25.21
C GLN A 282 -20.76 -16.81 -24.99
N SER A 283 -21.31 -16.99 -23.79
CA SER A 283 -22.41 -17.93 -23.58
C SER A 283 -23.65 -17.30 -22.96
N THR A 284 -24.58 -16.88 -23.80
CA THR A 284 -26.01 -16.81 -23.46
C THR A 284 -26.62 -18.19 -23.66
N ALA A 285 -27.06 -18.78 -22.54
CA ALA A 285 -28.18 -19.72 -22.38
C ALA A 285 -27.83 -20.85 -21.39
N MET A 286 -28.31 -20.76 -20.16
CA MET A 286 -28.96 -21.88 -19.47
C MET A 286 -29.95 -21.35 -18.40
N PRO A 287 -31.08 -22.05 -18.18
CA PRO A 287 -32.24 -21.48 -17.52
C PRO A 287 -32.19 -21.63 -15.99
N VAL A 288 -32.69 -20.61 -15.30
CA VAL A 288 -33.02 -20.65 -13.88
C VAL A 288 -34.32 -21.43 -13.70
N SER A 289 -34.29 -22.47 -12.88
CA SER A 289 -35.50 -23.07 -12.28
C SER A 289 -35.19 -23.47 -10.84
N PRO A 290 -36.01 -23.05 -9.86
CA PRO A 290 -35.76 -23.31 -8.44
C PRO A 290 -36.34 -24.68 -8.02
N PRO A 291 -35.71 -25.43 -7.09
CA PRO A 291 -36.40 -26.54 -6.46
C PRO A 291 -37.28 -26.02 -5.33
N SER A 292 -38.58 -26.07 -5.57
CA SER A 292 -39.62 -26.12 -4.55
C SER A 292 -39.71 -27.52 -3.95
N SER A 293 -39.59 -27.66 -2.62
CA SER A 293 -40.27 -28.73 -1.86
C SER A 293 -40.43 -28.37 -0.38
N TRP A 294 -41.58 -27.78 -0.06
CA TRP A 294 -42.53 -28.19 0.98
C TRP A 294 -42.03 -29.09 2.14
N ARG A 295 -42.04 -28.58 3.38
CA ARG A 295 -43.18 -28.70 4.33
C ARG A 295 -42.88 -28.01 5.66
N ALA A 296 -43.77 -27.11 6.04
CA ALA A 296 -43.96 -26.63 7.41
C ALA A 296 -44.97 -27.52 8.15
N THR A 297 -44.79 -27.68 9.45
CA THR A 297 -45.81 -27.81 10.53
C THR A 297 -45.01 -27.88 11.82
N ARG A 298 -45.30 -27.23 12.95
CA ARG A 298 -46.45 -26.57 13.60
C ARG A 298 -45.79 -25.81 14.80
N THR A 299 -46.29 -24.77 15.44
CA THR A 299 -47.61 -24.14 15.51
C THR A 299 -47.44 -22.79 16.21
N TRP A 300 -48.24 -21.83 15.77
CA TRP A 300 -48.53 -20.57 16.41
C TRP A 300 -49.26 -20.75 17.76
N LYS A 301 -49.07 -19.80 18.69
CA LYS A 301 -50.15 -18.91 19.21
C LYS A 301 -49.67 -18.05 20.40
N LYS A 302 -49.60 -16.73 20.18
CA LYS A 302 -50.08 -15.70 21.13
C LYS A 302 -51.60 -15.53 20.87
N PRO A 303 -52.47 -15.08 21.81
CA PRO A 303 -52.47 -13.66 22.22
C PRO A 303 -53.09 -13.30 23.60
N CYS A 304 -52.97 -11.99 23.90
CA CYS A 304 -53.86 -11.11 24.70
C CYS A 304 -53.89 -11.13 26.24
N ALA A 305 -53.42 -9.99 26.78
CA ALA A 305 -54.11 -9.04 27.67
C ALA A 305 -55.16 -9.54 28.69
N SER A 306 -54.94 -9.24 29.99
CA SER A 306 -55.75 -8.27 30.77
C SER A 306 -55.54 -8.38 32.30
N ALA A 307 -55.67 -7.21 32.95
CA ALA A 307 -56.25 -6.94 34.26
C ALA A 307 -55.69 -7.56 35.58
N ARG A 308 -55.23 -6.61 36.42
CA ARG A 308 -55.25 -6.52 37.90
C ARG A 308 -56.04 -7.60 38.67
N LYS A 309 -55.42 -8.15 39.73
CA LYS A 309 -55.88 -8.07 41.14
C LYS A 309 -54.87 -8.67 42.13
N SER A 310 -54.50 -7.84 43.11
CA SER A 310 -54.14 -8.07 44.52
C SER A 310 -54.09 -9.50 45.08
N CYS A 311 -53.06 -9.84 45.88
CA CYS A 311 -53.06 -9.83 47.37
C CYS A 311 -51.73 -10.46 47.91
N PRO A 312 -51.43 -10.53 49.22
CA PRO A 312 -50.73 -9.50 50.00
C PRO A 312 -49.48 -10.03 50.73
N TRP A 313 -48.41 -9.23 50.88
CA TRP A 313 -47.49 -9.28 52.03
C TRP A 313 -46.55 -8.07 51.96
N CYS A 314 -47.09 -6.89 52.25
CA CYS A 314 -46.31 -5.66 52.40
C CYS A 314 -47.05 -4.74 53.36
N SER A 315 -46.65 -4.76 54.63
CA SER A 315 -46.78 -3.60 55.52
C SER A 315 -45.99 -3.87 56.80
N ASN A 316 -44.85 -3.20 56.94
CA ASN A 316 -44.56 -2.31 58.08
C ASN A 316 -43.17 -1.67 57.92
N ALA A 317 -43.17 -0.34 57.75
CA ALA A 317 -41.99 0.53 57.90
C ALA A 317 -41.79 0.88 59.40
N PRO A 318 -40.62 1.38 59.86
CA PRO A 318 -40.21 2.78 59.58
C PRO A 318 -38.68 3.01 59.40
N SER A 319 -38.33 4.19 58.87
CA SER A 319 -36.96 4.76 58.83
C SER A 319 -36.81 5.87 59.90
N PRO A 320 -35.70 6.64 60.01
CA PRO A 320 -34.27 6.39 59.77
C PRO A 320 -33.37 6.83 60.98
N ARG A 321 -32.16 6.29 61.16
CA ARG A 321 -31.09 6.98 61.92
C ARG A 321 -29.69 6.75 61.34
N ARG A 322 -29.00 7.86 61.08
CA ARG A 322 -27.59 7.99 60.69
C ARG A 322 -26.66 7.37 61.75
N ARG A 323 -25.70 6.53 61.34
CA ARG A 323 -24.48 6.24 62.11
C ARG A 323 -23.24 6.19 61.20
N ARG A 324 -22.14 6.65 61.80
CA ARG A 324 -20.86 7.05 61.22
C ARG A 324 -20.08 5.89 60.60
N TYR A 325 -19.44 6.16 59.46
CA TYR A 325 -18.42 5.29 58.84
C TYR A 325 -17.15 5.26 59.73
N ARG A 326 -16.62 4.07 60.03
CA ARG A 326 -15.23 3.86 60.47
C ARG A 326 -14.35 3.74 59.20
N PRO A 327 -13.09 4.20 59.21
CA PRO A 327 -12.19 3.99 58.08
C PRO A 327 -11.76 2.53 57.99
N ALA A 328 -11.55 2.05 56.77
CA ALA A 328 -11.00 0.72 56.48
C ALA A 328 -9.54 0.61 56.95
N PRO A 329 -9.04 -0.59 57.29
CA PRO A 329 -7.64 -0.77 57.66
C PRO A 329 -6.74 -0.68 56.43
N GLU A 330 -5.56 -0.06 56.60
CA GLU A 330 -4.53 0.11 55.57
C GLU A 330 -4.06 -1.25 55.00
N PRO A 331 -3.70 -1.32 53.70
CA PRO A 331 -3.16 -2.52 53.12
C PRO A 331 -1.72 -2.76 53.59
N ILE A 332 -1.44 -4.02 53.90
CA ILE A 332 -0.13 -4.57 54.28
C ILE A 332 0.86 -4.30 53.14
N ARG A 333 1.98 -3.63 53.45
CA ARG A 333 3.06 -3.30 52.50
C ARG A 333 3.80 -4.58 52.05
N SER A 334 3.88 -4.76 50.72
CA SER A 334 4.73 -5.75 50.04
C SER A 334 6.23 -5.36 50.18
N PRO A 335 7.18 -6.31 50.30
CA PRO A 335 8.55 -6.04 50.72
C PRO A 335 9.52 -5.57 49.61
N PHE A 336 9.04 -5.14 48.44
CA PHE A 336 9.90 -4.53 47.41
C PHE A 336 9.43 -3.11 47.14
N MET A 337 9.97 -2.13 47.86
CA MET A 337 9.76 -0.72 47.51
C MET A 337 10.70 -0.38 46.35
N SER A 338 10.19 -0.44 45.13
CA SER A 338 10.76 0.25 43.97
C SER A 338 10.67 1.76 44.19
N HIS A 339 11.68 2.50 43.72
CA HIS A 339 11.54 3.96 43.66
C HIS A 339 10.51 4.28 42.58
N PRO A 340 9.64 5.29 42.75
CA PRO A 340 8.73 5.69 41.67
C PRO A 340 9.55 6.17 40.47
N LEU A 341 9.19 5.69 39.27
CA LEU A 341 9.78 6.14 38.00
C LEU A 341 8.81 7.11 37.31
N ASP A 342 9.26 8.35 37.05
CA ASP A 342 8.42 9.33 36.38
C ASP A 342 8.17 8.99 34.90
N THR A 343 9.23 8.62 34.16
CA THR A 343 9.17 8.40 32.70
C THR A 343 9.93 7.15 32.28
N LEU A 344 9.28 6.29 31.50
CA LEU A 344 9.86 5.20 30.73
C LEU A 344 9.97 5.60 29.26
N TRP A 345 11.16 5.43 28.69
CA TRP A 345 11.39 5.60 27.25
C TRP A 345 11.28 4.27 26.52
N TYR A 346 10.47 4.20 25.46
CA TYR A 346 10.40 2.99 24.63
C TYR A 346 10.76 3.26 23.18
N THR A 347 11.22 2.23 22.46
CA THR A 347 11.25 2.29 21.00
C THR A 347 10.37 1.29 20.28
N ARG A 348 9.73 1.77 19.20
CA ARG A 348 9.05 0.96 18.19
C ARG A 348 9.94 0.75 16.97
N CYS A 349 10.38 -0.48 16.78
CA CYS A 349 10.93 -0.94 15.50
C CYS A 349 9.77 -1.27 14.54
N PRO A 350 9.89 -1.05 13.22
CA PRO A 350 8.87 -1.41 12.24
C PRO A 350 8.81 -2.93 12.00
N VAL A 351 8.58 -3.71 13.05
CA VAL A 351 8.60 -5.17 13.06
C VAL A 351 7.53 -5.74 14.01
N PRO A 352 6.99 -6.95 13.73
CA PRO A 352 6.02 -7.63 14.58
C PRO A 352 6.53 -7.85 16.02
N THR A 353 5.93 -7.19 17.01
CA THR A 353 6.27 -7.37 18.43
C THR A 353 5.05 -7.22 19.34
N GLY A 354 5.02 -7.97 20.45
CA GLY A 354 4.02 -7.78 21.50
C GLY A 354 4.07 -6.39 22.11
N LEU A 355 5.27 -5.79 22.26
CA LEU A 355 5.43 -4.41 22.74
C LEU A 355 4.74 -3.40 21.81
N GLY A 356 4.88 -3.55 20.49
CA GLY A 356 4.22 -2.69 19.52
C GLY A 356 2.69 -2.72 19.65
N ILE A 357 2.12 -3.91 19.82
CA ILE A 357 0.68 -4.10 20.05
C ILE A 357 0.26 -3.47 21.39
N ALA A 358 0.99 -3.76 22.48
CA ALA A 358 0.71 -3.24 23.81
C ALA A 358 0.69 -1.71 23.86
N VAL A 359 1.62 -1.05 23.17
CA VAL A 359 1.67 0.41 23.06
C VAL A 359 0.47 0.94 22.28
N GLN A 360 0.17 0.37 21.10
CA GLN A 360 -0.93 0.86 20.26
C GLN A 360 -2.31 0.65 20.89
N LYS A 361 -2.46 -0.38 21.72
CA LYS A 361 -3.68 -0.64 22.49
C LYS A 361 -3.80 0.19 23.78
N GLY A 362 -2.76 0.94 24.16
CA GLY A 362 -2.67 1.69 25.42
C GLY A 362 -2.30 0.84 26.64
N TRP A 363 -2.18 -0.48 26.51
CA TRP A 363 -1.97 -1.40 27.63
C TRP A 363 -0.64 -1.22 28.34
N LEU A 364 0.40 -0.79 27.62
CA LEU A 364 1.66 -0.43 28.27
C LEU A 364 1.48 0.76 29.21
N GLN A 365 0.77 1.80 28.76
CA GLN A 365 0.47 2.98 29.57
C GLN A 365 -0.48 2.63 30.73
N ASP A 366 -1.47 1.75 30.51
CA ASP A 366 -2.37 1.30 31.57
C ASP A 366 -1.61 0.53 32.67
N SER A 367 -0.70 -0.36 32.26
CA SER A 367 0.07 -1.21 33.19
C SER A 367 1.04 -0.39 34.04
N LEU A 368 1.66 0.63 33.44
CA LEU A 368 2.68 1.45 34.11
C LEU A 368 2.11 2.70 34.79
N GLY A 369 0.95 3.19 34.36
CA GLY A 369 0.26 4.31 34.99
C GLY A 369 -0.17 3.99 36.43
N ALA A 370 -0.49 2.73 36.72
CA ALA A 370 -0.75 2.26 38.10
C ALA A 370 0.48 2.38 39.03
N LEU A 371 1.68 2.43 38.47
CA LEU A 371 2.95 2.64 39.17
C LEU A 371 3.40 4.11 39.18
N GLY A 372 2.60 5.02 38.61
CA GLY A 372 2.93 6.44 38.49
C GLY A 372 3.87 6.77 37.33
N THR A 373 4.12 5.83 36.41
CA THR A 373 5.07 6.01 35.31
C THR A 373 4.41 6.42 34.00
N GLN A 374 4.93 7.47 33.36
CA GLN A 374 4.55 7.90 32.02
C GLN A 374 5.38 7.21 30.94
N VAL A 375 4.76 6.89 29.80
CA VAL A 375 5.43 6.21 28.69
C VAL A 375 5.69 7.19 27.55
N GLN A 376 6.95 7.36 27.13
CA GLN A 376 7.35 8.28 26.06
C GLN A 376 8.10 7.57 24.91
N SER A 377 7.77 7.96 23.68
CA SER A 377 8.30 7.39 22.44
C SER A 377 9.62 8.06 22.04
N LEU A 378 10.67 7.27 21.86
CA LEU A 378 11.99 7.76 21.39
C LEU A 378 11.93 8.36 19.98
N ARG A 379 11.04 7.89 19.10
CA ARG A 379 10.91 8.38 17.70
C ARG A 379 10.25 9.77 17.60
N GLU A 380 9.56 10.19 18.65
CA GLU A 380 8.84 11.47 18.69
C GLU A 380 9.69 12.60 19.30
N SER A 381 10.89 12.28 19.81
CA SER A 381 11.82 13.28 20.33
C SER A 381 12.35 14.20 19.23
N SER A 382 12.41 15.50 19.49
CA SER A 382 13.04 16.50 18.62
C SER A 382 14.58 16.42 18.63
N ASP A 383 15.17 15.79 19.64
CA ASP A 383 16.62 15.61 19.77
C ASP A 383 17.13 14.39 18.98
N GLN A 384 18.10 14.61 18.09
CA GLN A 384 18.73 13.56 17.29
C GLN A 384 19.49 12.55 18.14
N ALA A 385 20.17 12.96 19.21
CA ALA A 385 20.90 12.04 20.09
C ALA A 385 19.93 11.09 20.82
N VAL A 386 18.76 11.59 21.21
CA VAL A 386 17.68 10.77 21.81
C VAL A 386 17.11 9.80 20.78
N ARG A 387 16.90 10.22 19.53
CA ARG A 387 16.46 9.30 18.45
C ARG A 387 17.53 8.25 18.11
N GLU A 388 18.82 8.62 18.13
CA GLU A 388 19.94 7.70 17.92
C GLU A 388 20.10 6.69 19.07
N SER A 389 19.59 7.02 20.26
CA SER A 389 19.51 6.08 21.39
C SER A 389 18.71 4.82 21.09
N HIS A 390 17.84 4.87 20.07
CA HIS A 390 17.20 3.70 19.49
C HIS A 390 18.18 2.60 19.07
N PHE A 391 19.37 2.99 18.58
CA PHE A 391 20.38 2.09 18.05
C PHE A 391 21.54 1.85 19.01
N ASP A 392 21.88 2.83 19.87
CA ASP A 392 23.01 2.73 20.78
C ASP A 392 22.66 2.39 22.24
N HIS A 393 21.36 2.36 22.56
CA HIS A 393 20.79 2.03 23.87
C HIS A 393 21.43 2.80 25.03
N SER A 394 21.79 4.07 24.79
CA SER A 394 22.43 4.95 25.79
C SER A 394 21.50 5.53 26.84
N LEU A 395 20.18 5.50 26.61
CA LEU A 395 19.22 6.17 27.48
C LEU A 395 18.85 5.32 28.71
N ARG A 396 18.96 5.94 29.89
CA ARG A 396 18.50 5.34 31.15
C ARG A 396 16.99 5.16 31.16
N ASN A 397 16.52 4.16 31.90
CA ASN A 397 15.09 3.86 32.05
C ASN A 397 14.41 3.67 30.70
N SER A 398 14.99 2.79 29.86
CA SER A 398 14.50 2.53 28.52
C SER A 398 14.23 1.06 28.24
N VAL A 399 13.32 0.81 27.28
CA VAL A 399 13.00 -0.53 26.77
C VAL A 399 12.95 -0.56 25.24
N ARG A 400 13.40 -1.67 24.67
CA ARG A 400 13.36 -1.91 23.22
C ARG A 400 12.95 -3.35 22.93
N HIS A 401 11.94 -3.52 22.08
CA HIS A 401 11.57 -4.80 21.47
C HIS A 401 11.76 -4.69 19.97
N GLY A 402 12.63 -5.51 19.39
CA GLY A 402 12.89 -5.44 17.95
C GLY A 402 14.07 -6.27 17.49
N GLY A 403 14.64 -5.90 16.34
CA GLY A 403 15.72 -6.67 15.74
C GLY A 403 16.94 -6.80 16.66
N SER A 404 17.59 -7.96 16.63
CA SER A 404 18.63 -8.36 17.58
C SER A 404 19.98 -7.66 17.34
N ILE A 405 20.29 -7.21 16.12
CA ILE A 405 21.60 -6.63 15.79
C ILE A 405 21.91 -5.38 16.63
N PRO A 406 21.06 -4.33 16.70
CA PRO A 406 21.35 -3.16 17.53
C PRO A 406 21.54 -3.48 19.01
N ALA A 407 20.75 -4.43 19.54
CA ALA A 407 20.83 -4.83 20.93
C ALA A 407 22.14 -5.57 21.26
N LEU A 408 22.55 -6.50 20.39
CA LEU A 408 23.84 -7.18 20.48
C LEU A 408 25.01 -6.20 20.34
N TRP A 409 24.92 -5.23 19.44
CA TRP A 409 25.93 -4.21 19.26
C TRP A 409 26.08 -3.33 20.49
N ALA A 410 24.98 -2.79 21.00
CA ALA A 410 24.99 -1.98 22.22
C ALA A 410 25.62 -2.75 23.39
N ARG A 411 25.22 -4.00 23.61
CA ARG A 411 25.81 -4.86 24.65
C ARG A 411 27.30 -5.12 24.42
N ALA A 412 27.71 -5.41 23.20
CA ALA A 412 29.12 -5.63 22.85
C ALA A 412 29.99 -4.37 23.03
N GLN A 413 29.42 -3.18 22.88
CA GLN A 413 30.08 -1.89 23.17
C GLN A 413 30.16 -1.56 24.66
N GLY A 414 29.73 -2.47 25.54
CA GLY A 414 29.78 -2.28 26.99
C GLY A 414 28.59 -1.52 27.57
N ARG A 415 27.51 -1.30 26.79
CA ARG A 415 26.28 -0.72 27.34
C ARG A 415 25.66 -1.67 28.37
N GLU A 416 25.24 -1.09 29.49
CA GLU A 416 24.62 -1.82 30.60
C GLU A 416 23.16 -2.13 30.30
N THR A 417 22.91 -3.05 29.37
CA THR A 417 21.57 -3.57 29.09
C THR A 417 21.39 -4.99 29.62
N ARG A 418 20.14 -5.42 29.76
CA ARG A 418 19.76 -6.81 30.05
C ARG A 418 18.69 -7.29 29.08
N LEU A 419 18.77 -8.57 28.74
CA LEU A 419 17.80 -9.27 27.90
C LEU A 419 16.74 -9.92 28.80
N ILE A 420 15.49 -9.48 28.68
CA ILE A 420 14.38 -9.98 29.52
C ILE A 420 13.39 -10.85 28.75
N GLY A 421 13.56 -10.97 27.43
CA GLY A 421 12.75 -11.85 26.60
C GLY A 421 13.24 -11.92 25.15
N LEU A 422 12.91 -13.03 24.50
CA LEU A 422 13.15 -13.30 23.09
C LEU A 422 11.84 -13.70 22.43
N SER A 423 11.49 -13.05 21.31
CA SER A 423 10.34 -13.47 20.50
C SER A 423 10.78 -14.04 19.16
N TRP A 424 10.26 -15.22 18.83
CA TRP A 424 10.54 -15.92 17.59
C TRP A 424 9.37 -15.79 16.63
N ALA A 425 9.47 -14.84 15.70
CA ALA A 425 8.54 -14.76 14.58
C ALA A 425 9.32 -14.95 13.29
N ASP A 426 8.98 -16.00 12.55
CA ASP A 426 9.54 -16.26 11.23
C ASP A 426 9.14 -15.15 10.27
N GLU A 427 10.07 -14.81 9.40
CA GLU A 427 9.85 -13.86 8.32
C GLU A 427 10.54 -14.39 7.07
N VAL A 428 9.93 -14.14 5.92
CA VAL A 428 10.52 -14.43 4.62
C VAL A 428 11.90 -13.78 4.49
N GLN A 429 12.90 -14.56 4.06
CA GLN A 429 14.30 -14.15 3.87
C GLN A 429 14.82 -14.72 2.56
N LEU A 430 14.78 -13.91 1.50
CA LEU A 430 14.94 -14.36 0.13
C LEU A 430 16.33 -14.03 -0.43
N ILE A 431 16.95 -15.01 -1.08
CA ILE A 431 17.95 -14.73 -2.10
C ILE A 431 17.26 -14.75 -3.46
N LEU A 432 17.35 -13.60 -4.14
CA LEU A 432 16.62 -13.33 -5.38
C LEU A 432 17.59 -13.15 -6.55
N THR A 433 17.21 -13.67 -7.71
CA THR A 433 17.87 -13.41 -9.00
C THR A 433 16.83 -13.04 -10.06
N ARG A 434 17.27 -12.51 -11.20
CA ARG A 434 16.37 -12.30 -12.34
C ARG A 434 15.93 -13.63 -12.95
N ALA A 435 14.71 -13.70 -13.46
CA ALA A 435 14.19 -14.92 -14.08
C ALA A 435 15.02 -15.40 -15.29
N ASP A 436 15.70 -14.48 -15.98
CA ASP A 436 16.49 -14.70 -17.18
C ASP A 436 18.02 -14.81 -16.93
N SER A 437 18.47 -14.85 -15.67
CA SER A 437 19.90 -14.90 -15.34
C SER A 437 20.59 -16.24 -15.64
N GLY A 438 19.80 -17.30 -15.87
CA GLY A 438 20.29 -18.68 -15.97
C GLY A 438 20.72 -19.28 -14.63
N ILE A 439 20.48 -18.58 -13.51
CA ILE A 439 20.79 -19.04 -12.15
C ILE A 439 19.52 -19.67 -11.57
N HIS A 440 19.58 -20.93 -11.17
CA HIS A 440 18.40 -21.69 -10.73
C HIS A 440 18.49 -22.17 -9.29
N ARG A 441 19.69 -22.33 -8.74
CA ARG A 441 19.96 -22.79 -7.37
C ARG A 441 21.12 -22.01 -6.74
N ILE A 442 21.29 -22.12 -5.42
CA ILE A 442 22.34 -21.41 -4.68
C ILE A 442 23.74 -21.78 -5.17
N LYS A 443 24.01 -23.06 -5.45
CA LYS A 443 25.30 -23.48 -6.04
C LYS A 443 25.67 -22.78 -7.37
N ASP A 444 24.69 -22.31 -8.13
CA ASP A 444 24.92 -21.62 -9.42
C ASP A 444 25.46 -20.19 -9.21
N LEU A 445 25.48 -19.70 -7.96
CA LEU A 445 26.06 -18.40 -7.58
C LEU A 445 27.59 -18.41 -7.50
N LYS A 446 28.25 -19.57 -7.58
CA LYS A 446 29.71 -19.62 -7.54
C LYS A 446 30.32 -18.75 -8.65
N GLY A 447 31.19 -17.81 -8.28
CA GLY A 447 31.81 -16.84 -9.17
C GLY A 447 30.90 -15.72 -9.67
N ARG A 448 29.65 -15.63 -9.20
CA ARG A 448 28.67 -14.60 -9.59
C ARG A 448 28.75 -13.38 -8.69
N ARG A 449 28.17 -12.27 -9.16
CA ARG A 449 28.12 -10.99 -8.46
C ARG A 449 26.95 -10.94 -7.49
N PHE A 450 27.21 -10.65 -6.23
CA PHE A 450 26.19 -10.50 -5.20
C PHE A 450 26.14 -9.06 -4.69
N GLY A 451 24.96 -8.43 -4.78
CA GLY A 451 24.74 -7.06 -4.31
C GLY A 451 24.56 -6.98 -2.79
N LEU A 452 25.29 -6.08 -2.14
CA LEU A 452 25.19 -5.83 -0.70
C LEU A 452 24.99 -4.33 -0.40
N PRO A 453 24.19 -3.97 0.61
CA PRO A 453 24.15 -2.60 1.11
C PRO A 453 25.48 -2.21 1.77
N ASP A 454 25.80 -0.92 1.70
CA ASP A 454 26.94 -0.29 2.38
C ASP A 454 26.55 1.10 2.92
N TRP A 455 26.18 1.16 4.21
CA TRP A 455 25.80 2.39 4.90
C TRP A 455 27.00 3.05 5.57
N ALA A 456 27.68 3.92 4.81
CA ALA A 456 28.93 4.54 5.25
C ALA A 456 28.81 5.46 6.49
N GLY A 457 27.60 5.96 6.81
CA GLY A 457 27.35 6.86 7.95
C GLY A 457 26.70 6.20 9.17
N ALA A 458 26.34 4.91 9.10
CA ALA A 458 25.65 4.25 10.19
C ALA A 458 26.61 3.76 11.29
N GLN A 459 26.20 3.87 12.56
CA GLN A 459 26.96 3.33 13.69
C GLN A 459 27.09 1.80 13.63
N ILE A 460 26.04 1.13 13.15
CA ILE A 460 26.04 -0.29 12.80
C ILE A 460 25.20 -0.54 11.54
N ASP A 461 25.82 -1.07 10.49
CA ASP A 461 25.13 -1.48 9.26
C ASP A 461 24.43 -2.84 9.44
N PHE A 462 23.29 -2.81 10.14
CA PHE A 462 22.48 -4.00 10.36
C PHE A 462 21.88 -4.55 9.06
N THR A 463 21.70 -3.72 8.01
CA THR A 463 21.18 -4.17 6.71
C THR A 463 22.20 -4.99 5.94
N ARG A 464 23.48 -4.65 6.05
CA ARG A 464 24.57 -5.45 5.50
C ARG A 464 24.77 -6.73 6.29
N ALA A 465 24.77 -6.65 7.61
CA ALA A 465 24.93 -7.82 8.47
C ALA A 465 23.83 -8.88 8.23
N GLN A 466 22.56 -8.47 8.11
CA GLN A 466 21.47 -9.41 7.82
C GLN A 466 21.56 -10.04 6.42
N ALA A 467 22.04 -9.28 5.42
CA ALA A 467 22.21 -9.77 4.05
C ALA A 467 23.35 -10.78 3.97
N LEU A 468 24.48 -10.50 4.63
CA LEU A 468 25.59 -11.44 4.76
C LEU A 468 25.20 -12.70 5.53
N ARG A 469 24.40 -12.58 6.60
CA ARG A 469 23.89 -13.73 7.35
C ARG A 469 23.04 -14.64 6.47
N GLY A 470 22.07 -14.06 5.75
CA GLY A 470 21.21 -14.82 4.84
C GLY A 470 22.02 -15.50 3.72
N LEU A 471 23.02 -14.80 3.19
CA LEU A 471 23.93 -15.36 2.18
C LEU A 471 24.80 -16.50 2.72
N GLU A 472 25.46 -16.31 3.88
CA GLU A 472 26.32 -17.33 4.49
C GLU A 472 25.54 -18.60 4.82
N ASN A 473 24.34 -18.45 5.41
CA ASN A 473 23.46 -19.58 5.70
C ASN A 473 23.04 -20.31 4.43
N ALA A 474 22.65 -19.60 3.38
CA ALA A 474 22.25 -20.22 2.12
C ALA A 474 23.42 -20.96 1.43
N LEU A 475 24.60 -20.33 1.35
CA LEU A 475 25.77 -20.92 0.71
C LEU A 475 26.25 -22.17 1.46
N GLY A 476 26.21 -22.15 2.80
CA GLY A 476 26.60 -23.28 3.64
C GLY A 476 25.80 -24.55 3.35
N LEU A 477 24.52 -24.43 2.98
CA LEU A 477 23.66 -25.58 2.62
C LEU A 477 24.16 -26.33 1.37
N ASP A 478 24.87 -25.63 0.47
CA ASP A 478 25.43 -26.18 -0.77
C ASP A 478 26.97 -26.35 -0.69
N GLY A 479 27.57 -26.23 0.51
CA GLY A 479 29.01 -26.35 0.71
C GLY A 479 29.85 -25.22 0.10
N LEU A 480 29.23 -24.07 -0.18
CA LEU A 480 29.90 -22.85 -0.64
C LEU A 480 30.19 -21.90 0.51
N GLN A 481 31.09 -20.95 0.27
CA GLN A 481 31.44 -19.88 1.21
C GLN A 481 31.21 -18.51 0.56
N VAL A 482 31.01 -17.46 1.36
CA VAL A 482 30.81 -16.10 0.83
C VAL A 482 31.97 -15.65 -0.08
N GLY A 483 33.19 -16.12 0.19
CA GLY A 483 34.38 -15.85 -0.64
C GLY A 483 34.36 -16.48 -2.03
N ASP A 484 33.45 -17.42 -2.31
CA ASP A 484 33.24 -17.99 -3.64
C ASP A 484 32.48 -17.04 -4.59
N LEU A 485 31.97 -15.91 -4.09
CA LEU A 485 31.18 -14.93 -4.83
C LEU A 485 31.94 -13.60 -4.97
N GLN A 486 31.62 -12.83 -6.00
CA GLN A 486 32.09 -11.45 -6.14
C GLN A 486 31.11 -10.50 -5.45
N LEU A 487 31.52 -9.90 -4.33
CA LEU A 487 30.67 -8.95 -3.60
C LEU A 487 30.70 -7.56 -4.27
N VAL A 488 29.52 -6.99 -4.52
CA VAL A 488 29.34 -5.65 -5.09
C VAL A 488 28.59 -4.79 -4.08
N ASN A 489 29.23 -3.71 -3.61
CA ASN A 489 28.67 -2.84 -2.58
C ASN A 489 27.87 -1.69 -3.19
N TYR A 490 26.66 -1.48 -2.68
CA TYR A 490 25.79 -0.35 -3.02
C TYR A 490 25.78 0.65 -1.87
N ARG A 491 26.43 1.80 -2.09
CA ARG A 491 26.66 2.80 -1.06
C ARG A 491 25.42 3.67 -0.79
N TYR A 492 25.01 3.74 0.47
CA TYR A 492 23.97 4.62 0.97
C TYR A 492 24.59 5.82 1.71
N GLY A 493 23.96 7.00 1.58
CA GLY A 493 24.27 8.17 2.39
C GLY A 493 23.39 8.26 3.64
N GLY A 494 23.89 8.87 4.72
CA GLY A 494 23.14 9.13 5.96
C GLY A 494 23.25 8.03 7.03
N THR A 495 22.42 8.15 8.07
CA THR A 495 22.25 7.16 9.15
C THR A 495 20.91 6.41 9.00
N PHE A 496 20.65 5.40 9.81
CA PHE A 496 19.33 4.74 9.87
C PHE A 496 18.25 5.56 10.58
N SER A 497 18.61 6.69 11.19
CA SER A 497 17.66 7.54 11.90
C SER A 497 16.68 8.15 10.91
N ASP A 498 15.38 7.84 11.08
CA ASP A 498 14.34 8.50 10.30
C ASP A 498 14.33 10.02 10.59
N PRO A 499 13.99 10.86 9.60
CA PRO A 499 13.59 12.23 9.88
C PRO A 499 12.37 12.24 10.82
N GLN A 500 12.19 13.35 11.54
CA GLN A 500 11.11 13.52 12.52
C GLN A 500 9.74 13.15 11.92
N VAL A 501 8.95 12.35 12.66
CA VAL A 501 7.55 12.07 12.31
C VAL A 501 6.77 13.38 12.34
N GLN A 502 6.13 13.75 11.23
CA GLN A 502 5.30 14.96 11.16
C GLN A 502 3.85 14.59 11.43
N THR A 503 3.17 15.33 12.31
CA THR A 503 1.73 15.13 12.54
C THR A 503 0.94 15.97 11.55
N LEU A 504 0.10 15.34 10.73
CA LEU A 504 -0.85 16.03 9.85
C LEU A 504 -2.27 15.64 10.29
N ALA A 505 -3.04 16.60 10.82
CA ALA A 505 -4.39 16.39 11.34
C ALA A 505 -4.49 15.21 12.33
N ASP A 506 -3.73 15.27 13.42
CA ASP A 506 -3.66 14.26 14.50
C ASP A 506 -3.24 12.84 14.05
N THR A 507 -2.79 12.70 12.81
CA THR A 507 -2.25 11.45 12.27
C THR A 507 -0.74 11.58 12.15
N PRO A 508 0.06 10.71 12.79
CA PRO A 508 1.49 10.68 12.57
C PRO A 508 1.77 10.23 11.12
N VAL A 509 2.31 11.13 10.30
CA VAL A 509 2.71 10.87 8.92
C VAL A 509 4.24 10.85 8.86
N SER A 510 4.80 9.68 8.59
CA SER A 510 6.20 9.57 8.21
C SER A 510 6.37 10.16 6.81
N ALA A 511 6.90 11.38 6.71
CA ALA A 511 7.21 12.05 5.46
C ALA A 511 8.46 11.44 4.80
N GLN A 512 8.41 10.16 4.43
CA GLN A 512 9.34 9.58 3.48
C GLN A 512 8.60 8.61 2.56
N PRO A 513 8.63 8.85 1.24
CA PRO A 513 8.36 7.81 0.26
C PRO A 513 9.37 6.68 0.47
N SER A 514 8.92 5.43 0.57
CA SER A 514 9.81 4.25 0.44
C SER A 514 10.46 4.14 -0.94
N SER A 515 10.19 5.08 -1.86
CA SER A 515 10.75 5.14 -3.21
C SER A 515 12.20 5.64 -3.17
N GLY A 516 13.12 4.74 -2.82
CA GLY A 516 14.55 4.99 -2.96
C GLY A 516 15.47 4.00 -2.26
N ARG A 517 14.98 3.23 -1.28
CA ARG A 517 15.82 2.39 -0.40
C ARG A 517 15.89 0.93 -0.85
N ASN A 518 16.49 0.63 -2.01
CA ASN A 518 16.99 -0.71 -2.40
C ASN A 518 17.84 -0.57 -3.67
N LEU A 519 19.04 -0.01 -3.54
CA LEU A 519 19.99 0.18 -4.64
C LEU A 519 20.45 -1.15 -5.27
N GLU A 520 20.54 -2.20 -4.45
CA GLU A 520 20.87 -3.57 -4.85
C GLU A 520 19.79 -4.14 -5.76
N LEU A 521 18.50 -3.89 -5.46
CA LEU A 521 17.39 -4.29 -6.32
C LEU A 521 17.48 -3.59 -7.68
N GLN A 522 17.78 -2.29 -7.70
CA GLN A 522 17.99 -1.57 -8.95
C GLN A 522 19.17 -2.15 -9.73
N GLY A 523 20.27 -2.45 -9.04
CA GLY A 523 21.43 -3.12 -9.58
C GLY A 523 21.12 -4.47 -10.21
N LEU A 524 20.35 -5.30 -9.50
CA LEU A 524 19.89 -6.59 -9.98
C LEU A 524 19.06 -6.43 -11.27
N LEU A 525 18.08 -5.52 -11.26
CA LEU A 525 17.23 -5.25 -12.42
C LEU A 525 18.01 -4.71 -13.62
N ARG A 526 19.11 -3.98 -13.39
CA ARG A 526 20.03 -3.51 -14.43
C ARG A 526 21.05 -4.55 -14.89
N GLY A 527 21.18 -5.68 -14.18
CA GLY A 527 22.19 -6.71 -14.45
C GLY A 527 23.60 -6.33 -13.99
N GLU A 528 23.73 -5.36 -13.08
CA GLU A 528 24.99 -4.99 -12.43
C GLU A 528 25.43 -6.03 -11.40
N VAL A 529 24.47 -6.74 -10.82
CA VAL A 529 24.66 -7.91 -9.95
C VAL A 529 23.74 -9.03 -10.38
N ASP A 530 24.07 -10.26 -9.98
CA ASP A 530 23.38 -11.47 -10.41
C ASP A 530 22.39 -11.98 -9.34
N ALA A 531 22.63 -11.66 -8.06
CA ALA A 531 21.72 -11.95 -6.96
C ALA A 531 21.81 -10.93 -5.82
N ILE A 532 20.75 -10.84 -5.01
CA ILE A 532 20.64 -9.98 -3.82
C ILE A 532 19.88 -10.69 -2.70
N PHE A 533 19.98 -10.16 -1.47
CA PHE A 533 19.16 -10.59 -0.34
C PHE A 533 18.10 -9.53 0.00
N LEU A 534 16.84 -9.95 0.20
CA LEU A 534 15.76 -9.11 0.74
C LEU A 534 14.96 -9.89 1.78
N LYS A 535 14.36 -9.21 2.77
CA LYS A 535 13.51 -9.85 3.80
C LYS A 535 12.19 -9.14 4.08
N GLY A 536 11.24 -9.87 4.67
CA GLY A 536 9.94 -9.37 5.12
C GLY A 536 8.96 -9.06 3.99
N ALA A 537 7.87 -8.35 4.33
CA ALA A 537 6.76 -8.07 3.41
C ALA A 537 7.18 -7.32 2.14
N SER A 538 8.17 -6.42 2.24
CA SER A 538 8.70 -5.72 1.08
C SER A 538 9.47 -6.65 0.13
N ALA A 539 10.14 -7.67 0.64
CA ALA A 539 10.85 -8.66 -0.17
C ALA A 539 9.89 -9.52 -0.97
N ALA A 540 8.85 -10.07 -0.32
CA ALA A 540 7.81 -10.84 -0.99
C ALA A 540 7.14 -10.02 -2.10
N ARG A 541 6.82 -8.75 -1.80
CA ARG A 541 6.25 -7.81 -2.78
C ARG A 541 7.19 -7.56 -3.96
N HIS A 542 8.45 -7.21 -3.71
CA HIS A 542 9.39 -6.93 -4.80
C HIS A 542 9.69 -8.18 -5.64
N ALA A 543 9.81 -9.35 -5.03
CA ALA A 543 9.99 -10.59 -5.75
C ALA A 543 8.85 -10.83 -6.75
N HIS A 544 7.61 -10.61 -6.31
CA HIS A 544 6.42 -10.74 -7.16
C HIS A 544 6.32 -9.64 -8.23
N GLU A 545 6.40 -8.37 -7.83
CA GLU A 545 6.23 -7.21 -8.74
C GLU A 545 7.22 -7.21 -9.91
N PHE A 546 8.44 -7.69 -9.67
CA PHE A 546 9.49 -7.72 -10.68
C PHE A 546 9.71 -9.11 -11.29
N GLY A 547 8.88 -10.10 -10.96
CA GLY A 547 9.00 -11.47 -11.47
C GLY A 547 10.38 -12.10 -11.18
N LEU A 548 10.95 -11.81 -10.01
CA LEU A 548 12.25 -12.33 -9.62
C LEU A 548 12.13 -13.80 -9.21
N ARG A 549 13.18 -14.56 -9.51
CA ARG A 549 13.30 -15.95 -9.08
C ARG A 549 13.87 -15.99 -7.67
N THR A 550 13.14 -16.62 -6.76
CA THR A 550 13.65 -17.02 -5.45
C THR A 550 14.55 -18.25 -5.60
N LEU A 551 15.83 -18.10 -5.24
CA LEU A 551 16.78 -19.22 -5.18
C LEU A 551 16.61 -20.02 -3.89
N ILE A 552 16.36 -19.32 -2.78
CA ILE A 552 16.03 -19.91 -1.49
C ILE A 552 15.28 -18.90 -0.63
N ASP A 553 14.38 -19.39 0.22
CA ASP A 553 13.87 -18.67 1.38
C ASP A 553 14.47 -19.29 2.65
N THR A 554 15.48 -18.65 3.24
CA THR A 554 16.10 -19.15 4.47
C THR A 554 15.17 -19.03 5.68
N GLY A 555 14.15 -18.16 5.60
CA GLY A 555 13.16 -17.94 6.66
C GLY A 555 12.16 -19.10 6.80
N ALA A 556 11.99 -19.91 5.75
CA ALA A 556 11.15 -21.10 5.76
C ALA A 556 11.93 -22.41 6.04
N HIS A 557 13.24 -22.32 6.29
CA HIS A 557 14.08 -23.51 6.50
C HIS A 557 13.73 -24.21 7.84
N PRO A 558 13.68 -25.56 7.89
CA PRO A 558 13.31 -26.29 9.12
C PRO A 558 14.29 -26.04 10.28
N ASP A 559 15.58 -25.87 9.99
CA ASP A 559 16.59 -25.54 10.99
C ASP A 559 16.48 -24.08 11.48
N PRO A 560 16.20 -23.84 12.78
CA PRO A 560 16.18 -22.50 13.38
C PRO A 560 17.48 -21.71 13.23
N LEU A 561 18.65 -22.35 13.22
CA LEU A 561 19.94 -21.66 13.09
C LEU A 561 20.10 -21.05 11.70
N ILE A 562 19.54 -21.70 10.68
CA ILE A 562 19.49 -21.21 9.30
C ILE A 562 18.48 -20.05 9.17
N ARG A 563 17.36 -20.12 9.88
CA ARG A 563 16.38 -19.02 9.96
C ARG A 563 16.90 -17.82 10.74
N CYS A 564 17.89 -18.01 11.61
CA CYS A 564 18.35 -16.98 12.53
C CYS A 564 18.97 -15.78 11.79
N ASN A 565 18.40 -14.60 12.03
CA ASN A 565 18.80 -13.33 11.45
C ASN A 565 18.33 -12.17 12.35
N ASN A 566 18.49 -10.91 11.91
CA ASN A 566 18.14 -9.72 12.70
C ASN A 566 16.70 -9.74 13.22
N GLY A 567 15.74 -10.29 12.47
CA GLY A 567 14.33 -10.37 12.86
C GLY A 567 13.95 -11.62 13.65
N THR A 568 14.85 -12.60 13.82
CA THR A 568 14.50 -13.92 14.35
C THR A 568 15.73 -14.53 15.06
N PRO A 569 15.78 -14.57 16.41
CA PRO A 569 14.81 -14.01 17.35
C PRO A 569 14.93 -12.48 17.49
N ARG A 570 13.83 -11.83 17.86
CA ARG A 570 13.79 -10.43 18.29
C ARG A 570 14.10 -10.35 19.78
N THR A 571 14.82 -9.31 20.18
CA THR A 571 15.23 -9.09 21.57
C THR A 571 14.32 -8.08 22.24
N LEU A 572 13.83 -8.41 23.44
CA LEU A 572 13.25 -7.47 24.40
C LEU A 572 14.30 -7.13 25.45
N THR A 573 14.89 -5.94 25.33
CA THR A 573 15.98 -5.48 26.19
C THR A 573 15.59 -4.24 26.96
N VAL A 574 16.10 -4.15 28.18
CA VAL A 574 15.97 -2.99 29.06
C VAL A 574 17.34 -2.51 29.51
N ASP A 575 17.40 -1.25 29.90
CA ASP A 575 18.52 -0.68 30.64
C ASP A 575 18.68 -1.34 32.02
N SER A 576 19.92 -1.56 32.50
CA SER A 576 20.17 -2.26 33.76
C SER A 576 19.67 -1.47 34.97
N HIS A 577 19.76 -0.14 34.92
CA HIS A 577 19.27 0.72 35.99
C HIS A 577 17.75 0.55 36.19
N LEU A 578 16.98 0.35 35.10
CA LEU A 578 15.55 0.05 35.19
C LEU A 578 15.29 -1.23 35.99
N LEU A 579 16.07 -2.30 35.76
CA LEU A 579 15.91 -3.56 36.50
C LEU A 579 16.36 -3.47 37.96
N GLU A 580 17.39 -2.68 38.23
CA GLU A 580 17.96 -2.55 39.57
C GLU A 580 17.09 -1.67 40.48
N GLN A 581 16.50 -0.60 39.95
CA GLN A 581 15.75 0.39 40.73
C GLN A 581 14.22 0.27 40.59
N HIS A 582 13.75 -0.33 39.48
CA HIS A 582 12.34 -0.33 39.06
C HIS A 582 11.92 -1.70 38.49
N LEU A 583 12.22 -2.78 39.24
CA LEU A 583 11.92 -4.15 38.81
C LEU A 583 10.42 -4.38 38.53
N ASP A 584 9.54 -3.71 39.27
CA ASP A 584 8.09 -3.68 39.06
C ASP A 584 7.70 -3.09 37.70
N VAL A 585 8.35 -2.00 37.26
CA VAL A 585 8.17 -1.43 35.92
C VAL A 585 8.64 -2.41 34.86
N ALA A 586 9.82 -3.02 35.02
CA ALA A 586 10.32 -4.04 34.09
C ALA A 586 9.39 -5.27 33.99
N THR A 587 8.83 -5.69 35.12
CA THR A 587 7.83 -6.76 35.23
C THR A 587 6.53 -6.36 34.53
N GLY A 588 6.07 -5.13 34.73
CA GLY A 588 4.88 -4.56 34.08
C GLY A 588 5.02 -4.45 32.57
N ILE A 589 6.20 -4.09 32.06
CA ILE A 589 6.49 -4.08 30.61
C ILE A 589 6.35 -5.49 30.05
N LEU A 590 7.02 -6.49 30.65
CA LEU A 590 6.94 -7.88 30.19
C LEU A 590 5.50 -8.41 30.28
N GLY A 591 4.77 -8.08 31.35
CA GLY A 591 3.36 -8.44 31.51
C GLY A 591 2.47 -7.86 30.41
N ALA A 592 2.66 -6.58 30.06
CA ALA A 592 1.93 -5.94 28.96
C ALA A 592 2.24 -6.58 27.60
N VAL A 593 3.50 -6.96 27.36
CA VAL A 593 3.93 -7.69 26.15
C VAL A 593 3.26 -9.06 26.06
N LEU A 594 3.30 -9.85 27.13
CA LEU A 594 2.70 -11.19 27.16
C LEU A 594 1.17 -11.12 27.01
N ARG A 595 0.52 -10.14 27.64
CA ARG A 595 -0.92 -9.87 27.45
C ARG A 595 -1.26 -9.52 26.00
N ALA A 596 -0.43 -8.71 25.35
CA ALA A 596 -0.59 -8.36 23.94
C ALA A 596 -0.46 -9.57 23.00
N GLU A 597 0.47 -10.46 23.30
CA GLU A 597 0.68 -11.70 22.54
C GLU A 597 -0.43 -12.72 22.76
N ASP A 598 -0.96 -12.83 23.98
CA ASP A 598 -2.11 -13.68 24.27
C ASP A 598 -3.37 -13.19 23.52
N TRP A 599 -3.65 -11.89 23.59
CA TRP A 599 -4.72 -11.28 22.80
C TRP A 599 -4.56 -11.56 21.30
N ALA A 600 -3.34 -11.44 20.76
CA ALA A 600 -3.07 -11.66 19.35
C ALA A 600 -3.46 -13.07 18.88
N ARG A 601 -3.25 -14.10 19.71
CA ARG A 601 -3.65 -15.50 19.41
C ARG A 601 -5.14 -15.65 19.12
N HIS A 602 -5.96 -14.84 19.79
CA HIS A 602 -7.41 -14.88 19.66
C HIS A 602 -7.97 -13.87 18.63
N HIS A 603 -7.11 -13.03 18.04
CA HIS A 603 -7.52 -11.94 17.14
C HIS A 603 -6.66 -11.93 15.87
N PRO A 604 -6.73 -12.97 15.01
CA PRO A 604 -5.86 -13.11 13.84
C PRO A 604 -5.98 -11.95 12.85
N GLU A 605 -7.22 -11.55 12.52
CA GLU A 605 -7.50 -10.49 11.54
C GLU A 605 -7.00 -9.12 12.01
N ASP A 606 -7.27 -8.77 13.28
CA ASP A 606 -6.78 -7.52 13.83
C ASP A 606 -5.25 -7.55 13.94
N THR A 607 -4.67 -8.67 14.36
CA THR A 607 -3.20 -8.84 14.41
C THR A 607 -2.59 -8.63 13.03
N ARG A 608 -3.14 -9.23 11.96
CA ARG A 608 -2.66 -9.02 10.58
C ARG A 608 -2.67 -7.54 10.21
N ARG A 609 -3.75 -6.82 10.54
CA ARG A 609 -3.85 -5.36 10.31
C ARG A 609 -2.83 -4.56 11.10
N TYR A 610 -2.56 -4.95 12.35
CA TYR A 610 -1.49 -4.33 13.16
C TYR A 610 -0.12 -4.54 12.51
N LEU A 611 0.20 -5.78 12.13
CA LEU A 611 1.47 -6.12 11.50
C LEU A 611 1.65 -5.38 10.16
N ALA A 612 0.59 -5.25 9.36
CA ALA A 612 0.61 -4.50 8.11
C ALA A 612 0.94 -3.01 8.32
N ARG A 613 0.34 -2.38 9.34
CA ARG A 613 0.64 -0.98 9.71
C ARG A 613 2.08 -0.83 10.21
N GLU A 614 2.54 -1.71 11.09
CA GLU A 614 3.88 -1.62 11.70
C GLU A 614 4.99 -1.83 10.65
N THR A 615 4.76 -2.72 9.68
CA THR A 615 5.71 -3.01 8.60
C THR A 615 5.54 -2.11 7.39
N ASN A 616 4.62 -1.15 7.43
CA ASN A 616 4.26 -0.26 6.32
C ASN A 616 3.98 -1.04 5.02
N SER A 617 3.13 -2.06 5.12
CA SER A 617 2.79 -2.98 4.04
C SER A 617 1.27 -3.21 3.96
N SER A 618 0.81 -3.94 2.95
CA SER A 618 -0.58 -4.41 2.89
C SER A 618 -0.76 -5.65 3.78
N GLU A 619 -1.99 -5.92 4.20
CA GLU A 619 -2.34 -7.15 4.92
C GLU A 619 -1.95 -8.40 4.11
N TYR A 620 -2.17 -8.39 2.79
CA TYR A 620 -1.75 -9.46 1.87
C TYR A 620 -0.25 -9.75 1.93
N TRP A 621 0.61 -8.73 1.74
CA TRP A 621 2.06 -8.92 1.74
C TRP A 621 2.61 -9.26 3.13
N THR A 622 1.86 -8.89 4.17
CA THR A 622 2.17 -9.26 5.56
C THR A 622 1.91 -10.75 5.77
N SER A 623 0.74 -11.26 5.38
CA SER A 623 0.46 -12.70 5.37
C SER A 623 1.47 -13.49 4.55
N ALA A 624 1.81 -13.01 3.36
CA ALA A 624 2.80 -13.67 2.50
C ALA A 624 4.20 -13.75 3.13
N ALA A 625 4.57 -12.78 3.98
CA ALA A 625 5.90 -12.72 4.58
C ALA A 625 6.02 -13.36 5.96
N TYR A 626 4.96 -13.36 6.76
CA TYR A 626 4.98 -13.84 8.15
C TYR A 626 4.08 -15.07 8.38
N GLY A 627 3.27 -15.46 7.38
CA GLY A 627 2.28 -16.52 7.47
C GLY A 627 0.93 -16.04 8.01
N GLU A 628 -0.14 -16.76 7.66
CA GLU A 628 -1.48 -16.53 8.23
C GLU A 628 -1.53 -16.77 9.75
N ASP A 629 -0.64 -17.63 10.23
CA ASP A 629 -0.48 -17.98 11.64
C ASP A 629 0.55 -17.07 12.36
N ALA A 630 0.96 -15.95 11.77
CA ALA A 630 1.86 -14.98 12.41
C ALA A 630 1.38 -14.56 13.81
N HIS A 631 0.05 -14.48 13.99
CA HIS A 631 -0.60 -14.17 15.26
C HIS A 631 -0.33 -15.19 16.39
N LEU A 632 0.07 -16.43 16.05
CA LEU A 632 0.46 -17.46 17.00
C LEU A 632 1.96 -17.43 17.34
N ARG A 633 2.78 -16.74 16.52
CA ARG A 633 4.25 -16.76 16.58
C ARG A 633 4.84 -15.47 17.15
N LEU A 634 4.09 -14.72 17.93
CA LEU A 634 4.59 -13.49 18.59
C LEU A 634 5.17 -13.73 19.99
N ARG A 635 5.05 -14.96 20.52
CA ARG A 635 5.40 -15.29 21.91
C ARG A 635 6.81 -14.84 22.29
N THR A 636 6.90 -14.07 23.37
CA THR A 636 8.14 -13.70 24.05
C THR A 636 8.41 -14.70 25.18
N GLY A 637 9.62 -15.25 25.21
CA GLY A 637 10.07 -16.18 26.23
C GLY A 637 11.59 -16.28 26.29
N LEU A 638 12.11 -17.29 26.99
CA LEU A 638 13.54 -17.58 27.10
C LEU A 638 13.78 -19.05 26.78
N GLU A 639 13.30 -19.47 25.61
CA GLU A 639 13.43 -20.84 25.10
C GLU A 639 14.88 -21.10 24.66
N GLU A 640 15.42 -22.28 25.00
CA GLU A 640 16.83 -22.64 24.74
C GLU A 640 17.22 -22.49 23.26
N GLN A 641 16.33 -22.87 22.35
CA GLN A 641 16.54 -22.73 20.91
C GLN A 641 16.77 -21.27 20.48
N ALA A 642 16.04 -20.31 21.06
CA ALA A 642 16.20 -18.89 20.75
C ALA A 642 17.50 -18.33 21.36
N ILE A 643 17.89 -18.82 22.54
CA ILE A 643 19.15 -18.45 23.20
C ILE A 643 20.34 -18.91 22.37
N ASP A 644 20.34 -20.18 21.95
CA ASP A 644 21.42 -20.76 21.17
C ASP A 644 21.52 -20.11 19.77
N ALA A 645 20.39 -19.83 19.13
CA ALA A 645 20.36 -19.10 17.86
C ALA A 645 20.94 -17.68 18.00
N LEU A 646 20.58 -16.95 19.06
CA LEU A 646 21.12 -15.62 19.31
C LEU A 646 22.62 -15.67 19.65
N GLN A 647 23.08 -16.72 20.35
CA GLN A 647 24.50 -16.93 20.65
C GLN A 647 25.32 -17.18 19.38
N ASP A 648 24.82 -18.02 18.47
CA ASP A 648 25.42 -18.23 17.15
C ASP A 648 25.44 -16.94 16.32
N PHE A 649 24.35 -16.18 16.34
CA PHE A 649 24.28 -14.92 15.62
C PHE A 649 25.26 -13.87 16.17
N SER A 650 25.47 -13.83 17.49
CA SER A 650 26.54 -13.01 18.09
C SER A 650 27.93 -13.44 17.62
N ALA A 651 28.19 -14.75 17.51
CA ALA A 651 29.45 -15.28 16.97
C ALA A 651 29.66 -14.84 15.51
N PHE A 652 28.61 -14.90 14.69
CA PHE A 652 28.60 -14.40 13.31
C PHE A 652 28.95 -12.91 13.24
N LEU A 653 28.29 -12.07 14.04
CA LEU A 653 28.53 -10.62 14.03
C LEU A 653 29.98 -10.30 14.42
N ARG A 654 30.56 -11.03 15.40
CA ARG A 654 31.98 -10.88 15.76
C ARG A 654 32.89 -11.32 14.62
N ARG A 655 32.63 -12.49 14.01
CA ARG A 655 33.44 -13.04 12.90
C ARG A 655 33.51 -12.07 11.72
N TRP A 656 32.39 -11.42 11.39
CA TRP A 656 32.30 -10.40 10.35
C TRP A 656 32.65 -8.98 10.81
N ARG A 657 33.14 -8.81 12.06
CA ARG A 657 33.58 -7.54 12.65
C ARG A 657 32.50 -6.45 12.73
N PHE A 658 31.23 -6.83 12.83
CA PHE A 658 30.13 -5.90 13.13
C PHE A 658 30.08 -5.51 14.61
N ILE A 659 30.60 -6.37 15.49
CA ILE A 659 30.74 -6.10 16.93
C ILE A 659 32.19 -6.37 17.38
N PRO A 660 32.71 -5.61 18.37
CA PRO A 660 34.09 -5.74 18.82
C PRO A 660 34.35 -7.02 19.61
N GLN A 661 33.33 -7.54 20.31
CA GLN A 661 33.40 -8.74 21.12
C GLN A 661 32.09 -9.52 21.06
N GLN A 662 32.17 -10.83 21.26
CA GLN A 662 31.01 -11.70 21.30
C GLN A 662 30.26 -11.48 22.61
N VAL A 663 28.93 -11.45 22.53
CA VAL A 663 28.06 -11.37 23.71
C VAL A 663 27.81 -12.78 24.21
N ASP A 664 28.01 -13.02 25.50
CA ASP A 664 27.48 -14.20 26.19
C ASP A 664 26.00 -13.95 26.47
N VAL A 665 25.12 -14.57 25.67
CA VAL A 665 23.67 -14.37 25.74
C VAL A 665 23.11 -14.87 27.06
N ARG A 666 23.65 -15.97 27.61
CA ARG A 666 23.16 -16.54 28.87
C ARG A 666 23.47 -15.62 30.05
N GLN A 667 24.65 -15.00 30.07
CA GLN A 667 24.99 -13.98 31.07
C GLN A 667 24.26 -12.65 30.88
N TRP A 668 23.79 -12.38 29.66
CA TRP A 668 23.03 -11.15 29.37
C TRP A 668 21.57 -11.22 29.80
N ILE A 669 21.02 -12.45 29.91
CA ILE A 669 19.65 -12.70 30.32
C ILE A 669 19.45 -12.34 31.79
N ASP A 670 18.35 -11.63 32.07
CA ASP A 670 17.85 -11.42 33.42
C ASP A 670 16.44 -12.00 33.55
N ARG A 671 16.30 -13.04 34.37
CA ARG A 671 15.05 -13.79 34.53
C ARG A 671 14.11 -13.17 35.57
N ARG A 672 14.58 -12.22 36.39
CA ARG A 672 13.81 -11.68 37.52
C ARG A 672 12.42 -11.18 37.12
N PRO A 673 12.23 -10.43 36.00
CA PRO A 673 10.89 -9.99 35.59
C PRO A 673 9.96 -11.15 35.23
N LEU A 674 10.49 -12.17 34.54
CA LEU A 674 9.70 -13.35 34.16
C LEU A 674 9.31 -14.18 35.38
N ASP A 675 10.26 -14.42 36.28
CA ASP A 675 10.03 -15.19 37.50
C ASP A 675 9.03 -14.47 38.43
N ALA A 676 9.07 -13.13 38.49
CA ALA A 676 8.09 -12.33 39.23
C ALA A 676 6.66 -12.44 38.68
N LEU A 677 6.50 -12.47 37.35
CA LEU A 677 5.19 -12.70 36.72
C LEU A 677 4.66 -14.10 37.02
N LEU A 678 5.51 -15.13 36.95
CA LEU A 678 5.14 -16.51 37.24
C LEU A 678 4.79 -16.75 38.72
N ALA A 679 5.39 -15.98 39.63
CA ALA A 679 5.09 -16.04 41.06
C ALA A 679 3.77 -15.36 41.46
N THR A 680 3.14 -14.58 40.58
CA THR A 680 1.89 -13.84 40.88
C THR A 680 0.66 -14.65 40.42
N PRO A 681 -0.23 -15.12 41.32
CA PRO A 681 -1.31 -16.07 40.99
C PRO A 681 -2.44 -15.57 40.07
N THR A 682 -2.35 -14.38 39.48
CA THR A 682 -3.51 -13.69 38.88
C THR A 682 -3.26 -13.01 37.53
N ALA A 683 -2.17 -13.35 36.82
CA ALA A 683 -1.82 -12.68 35.55
C ALA A 683 -2.01 -13.51 34.27
N LEU A 684 -2.46 -14.77 34.35
CA LEU A 684 -2.68 -15.65 33.19
C LEU A 684 -4.16 -16.07 32.99
N ALA A 685 -5.10 -15.40 33.65
CA ALA A 685 -6.53 -15.59 33.42
C ALA A 685 -7.15 -14.26 32.96
N GLY A 686 -7.18 -14.03 31.66
CA GLY A 686 -7.80 -12.85 31.06
C GLY A 686 -7.86 -12.97 29.55
#